data_AF-A0A7C3H7Q3-F1
#
_entry.id   AF-A0A7C3H7Q3-F1
#
_cell.length_a   1.000
_cell.length_b   1.000
_cell.length_c   1.000
_cell.angle_alpha   90.00
_cell.angle_beta   90.00
_cell.angle_gamma   90.00
#
_symmetry.space_group_name_H-M   'P 1'
#
loop_
_entity.id
_entity.type
_entity.pdbx_description
1 polymer ?
#
loop_
_entity_poly.entity_id
_entity_poly.type
_entity_poly.pdbx_seq_one_letter_code
_entity_poly.pdbx_strand_id
1 'polypeptide(L)'
;HEDDGNGLVCPCCEAKESSNHRLFRHGRLSASFLLGNILPSLLEYAPDGGQPLDHPYRGRRLLTFNDSRQGTARIAAKLQQEAERNRVRGLVYHLTLQQGQAGMEDIDELKKQVADLEHAYRAAPNDTLRDLLEKAKEKLNQAGQLKPIPFDELAHALASQTRDMRYMRDYYRRYAPDVFDNEVGDLTLARMFLVREFGRRPKRANNLETMGLVATAYPALDIVAEVPQRVKEASGFDLAAWRAFLKICLDFFVRAGGSLSFPREWKSWLGMRFGQTWLVPHDQEHVGRNMRRWSNVQRGKSSSLLVRLLAYVMQVDLDSDLGKDKVDIVLRAAWDALCGIGLLRQEADGRVLPLDQLAFRLMDCGYICPVTRRFLDTTLQGVTPYLPKIASEATAKCRDYRIPLFPNAFGDESDELLRIRKAREWLAEQKQIEVLRDLGAWSTLNDRVIELAPLFKAAEHSAQQSAQRLQRYEKAFQQGDVNVLACSTTMEMGIDIGGISLVAMNNVPPHPSNYLQRAGRAGRRQEARSLAMTLCKSNPHDQSVFGNTRWAFDNRLPAPKVSLDSPVIVQRHVQAHLLSWFLQETLKGSNQEQLKLSCAAFFLVPEDSRSLSMRFSTWCRRLSAHCPDRLAKGLKHILRNTVHERTAPEAIFNMAADEMGDLAQGWKAEWENLDIDRAEITAEAGEKSPAYRAISFHIKRLEDEYLLRELANRGFLPAYGFPGHIAPFDNYTVAQFKRDQRAREEGREDNRCRFREMPSRDLAAALREYAPGSHIVLDGVVYRSAGLTLNWHIPADQEDIREVQNLKFVWRCRHCGASGS
;
A
#
# COMPACT_ATOMS: atom_id res chain seq x y z
N HIS A 1 -1.09 -26.76 21.54
CA HIS A 1 -2.02 -27.11 22.61
C HIS A 1 -2.40 -25.83 23.36
N GLU A 2 -3.68 -25.76 23.75
CA GLU A 2 -4.29 -24.82 24.72
C GLU A 2 -4.63 -23.40 24.21
N ASP A 3 -5.84 -23.25 23.66
CA ASP A 3 -6.55 -21.97 23.54
C ASP A 3 -7.93 -22.15 24.21
N ASP A 4 -7.95 -22.18 25.55
CA ASP A 4 -9.18 -22.01 26.37
C ASP A 4 -9.64 -20.53 26.38
N GLY A 5 -9.42 -19.77 25.30
CA GLY A 5 -9.85 -18.38 25.14
C GLY A 5 -9.21 -17.35 26.10
N ASN A 6 -8.41 -17.79 27.08
CA ASN A 6 -7.66 -16.95 27.99
C ASN A 6 -6.27 -16.68 27.40
N GLY A 7 -6.15 -15.63 26.59
CA GLY A 7 -4.92 -15.27 25.87
C GLY A 7 -3.64 -15.23 26.74
N LEU A 8 -2.48 -15.29 26.07
CA LEU A 8 -1.16 -15.37 26.71
C LEU A 8 -0.92 -14.28 27.77
N VAL A 9 -0.23 -14.64 28.85
CA VAL A 9 0.13 -13.73 29.97
C VAL A 9 1.64 -13.54 30.03
N CYS A 10 2.10 -12.30 30.15
CA CYS A 10 3.51 -12.00 30.32
C CYS A 10 4.00 -12.43 31.71
N PRO A 11 5.01 -13.32 31.84
CA PRO A 11 5.50 -13.75 33.14
C PRO A 11 6.22 -12.63 33.93
N CYS A 12 6.64 -11.55 33.26
CA CYS A 12 7.35 -10.45 33.91
C CYS A 12 6.44 -9.33 34.45
N CYS A 13 5.31 -9.08 33.79
CA CYS A 13 4.45 -7.94 34.14
C CYS A 13 2.95 -8.28 34.19
N GLU A 14 2.62 -9.57 34.08
CA GLU A 14 1.27 -10.14 34.15
C GLU A 14 0.25 -9.55 33.16
N ALA A 15 0.73 -8.80 32.18
CA ALA A 15 -0.10 -8.23 31.16
C ALA A 15 -0.68 -9.37 30.29
N LYS A 16 -2.01 -9.35 30.15
CA LYS A 16 -2.76 -10.33 29.34
C LYS A 16 -2.93 -9.82 27.92
N GLU A 17 -2.72 -10.69 26.96
CA GLU A 17 -2.98 -10.41 25.55
C GLU A 17 -4.49 -10.37 25.29
N SER A 18 -4.94 -9.41 24.47
CA SER A 18 -6.33 -9.33 24.02
C SER A 18 -6.41 -9.07 22.51
N SER A 19 -7.59 -9.25 21.92
CA SER A 19 -7.84 -8.98 20.50
C SER A 19 -7.44 -7.55 20.08
N ASN A 20 -7.62 -6.59 20.99
CA ASN A 20 -7.26 -5.18 20.81
C ASN A 20 -5.84 -4.83 21.29
N HIS A 21 -5.18 -5.70 22.08
CA HIS A 21 -3.87 -5.46 22.65
C HIS A 21 -2.96 -6.68 22.53
N ARG A 22 -2.28 -6.80 21.39
CA ARG A 22 -1.28 -7.85 21.16
C ARG A 22 0.03 -7.55 21.88
N LEU A 23 0.36 -8.38 22.86
CA LEU A 23 1.59 -8.29 23.65
C LEU A 23 2.71 -9.10 23.02
N PHE A 24 2.38 -10.32 22.60
CA PHE A 24 3.32 -11.27 22.04
C PHE A 24 3.42 -11.14 20.52
N ARG A 25 4.56 -11.60 19.99
CA ARG A 25 4.79 -11.61 18.55
C ARG A 25 5.33 -12.96 18.15
N HIS A 26 4.81 -13.45 17.03
CA HIS A 26 5.34 -14.62 16.38
C HIS A 26 6.72 -14.26 15.79
N GLY A 27 7.72 -15.11 16.00
CA GLY A 27 9.04 -15.03 15.37
C GLY A 27 9.00 -15.39 13.88
N ARG A 28 8.12 -14.74 13.11
CA ARG A 28 7.92 -15.00 11.68
C ARG A 28 8.23 -13.74 10.88
N LEU A 29 9.14 -13.85 9.92
CA LEU A 29 9.38 -12.81 8.94
C LEU A 29 8.47 -13.03 7.73
N SER A 30 7.82 -11.97 7.26
CA SER A 30 7.00 -12.07 6.04
C SER A 30 7.88 -12.14 4.80
N ALA A 31 7.44 -12.87 3.78
CA ALA A 31 8.10 -12.90 2.48
C ALA A 31 8.32 -11.48 1.92
N SER A 32 7.33 -10.60 2.06
CA SER A 32 7.43 -9.20 1.63
C SER A 32 8.52 -8.42 2.38
N PHE A 33 8.80 -8.74 3.65
CA PHE A 33 9.90 -8.13 4.41
C PHE A 33 11.26 -8.65 3.92
N LEU A 34 11.39 -9.97 3.70
CA LEU A 34 12.62 -10.55 3.18
C LEU A 34 12.96 -10.00 1.79
N LEU A 35 11.98 -9.97 0.88
CA LEU A 35 12.16 -9.46 -0.49
C LEU A 35 12.52 -7.97 -0.51
N GLY A 36 11.94 -7.16 0.39
CA GLY A 36 12.31 -5.75 0.54
C GLY A 36 13.77 -5.51 0.94
N ASN A 37 14.41 -6.52 1.55
CA ASN A 37 15.84 -6.47 1.88
C ASN A 37 16.70 -7.13 0.80
N ILE A 38 16.27 -8.27 0.26
CA ILE A 38 17.07 -9.04 -0.69
C ILE A 38 17.09 -8.42 -2.09
N LEU A 39 15.94 -7.99 -2.63
CA LEU A 39 15.86 -7.51 -4.01
C LEU A 39 16.72 -6.26 -4.29
N PRO A 40 16.79 -5.24 -3.41
CA PRO A 40 17.72 -4.13 -3.61
C PRO A 40 19.19 -4.58 -3.61
N SER A 41 19.52 -5.55 -2.76
CA SER A 41 20.88 -6.11 -2.69
C SER A 41 21.22 -6.87 -3.96
N LEU A 42 20.27 -7.61 -4.56
CA LEU A 42 20.46 -8.23 -5.87
C LEU A 42 20.62 -7.18 -6.97
N LEU A 43 19.78 -6.14 -6.97
CA LEU A 43 19.82 -5.07 -7.94
C LEU A 43 21.19 -4.35 -7.96
N GLU A 44 21.88 -4.27 -6.82
CA GLU A 44 23.26 -3.76 -6.72
C GLU A 44 24.27 -4.53 -7.58
N TYR A 45 24.01 -5.81 -7.89
CA TYR A 45 24.89 -6.63 -8.74
C TYR A 45 24.39 -6.75 -10.18
N ALA A 46 23.31 -6.08 -10.55
CA ALA A 46 22.87 -6.02 -11.94
C ALA A 46 23.82 -5.13 -12.76
N PRO A 47 24.01 -5.42 -14.06
CA PRO A 47 24.79 -4.54 -14.92
C PRO A 47 24.11 -3.18 -15.06
N ASP A 48 24.91 -2.14 -15.21
CA ASP A 48 24.44 -0.78 -15.47
C ASP A 48 23.74 -0.68 -16.84
N GLY A 49 22.82 0.29 -16.96
CA GLY A 49 22.14 0.59 -18.22
C GLY A 49 23.01 1.37 -19.22
N GLY A 50 22.44 1.73 -20.38
CA GLY A 50 23.17 2.47 -21.43
C GLY A 50 23.60 3.89 -21.02
N GLN A 51 22.84 4.56 -20.14
CA GLN A 51 23.14 5.89 -19.58
C GLN A 51 23.01 5.87 -18.04
N PRO A 52 24.01 5.35 -17.31
CA PRO A 52 23.88 5.12 -15.87
C PRO A 52 23.61 6.38 -15.05
N LEU A 53 24.16 7.53 -15.45
CA LEU A 53 24.01 8.78 -14.70
C LEU A 53 22.65 9.46 -14.90
N ASP A 54 21.90 9.08 -15.94
CA ASP A 54 20.63 9.74 -16.31
C ASP A 54 19.39 8.99 -15.79
N HIS A 55 19.59 7.79 -15.24
CA HIS A 55 18.52 6.90 -14.79
C HIS A 55 18.61 6.57 -13.30
N PRO A 56 17.50 6.33 -12.59
CA PRO A 56 17.52 5.89 -11.21
C PRO A 56 18.32 4.59 -11.06
N TYR A 57 19.03 4.43 -9.94
CA TYR A 57 19.85 3.25 -9.64
C TYR A 57 20.74 2.79 -10.81
N ARG A 58 21.36 3.74 -11.52
CA ARG A 58 22.25 3.47 -12.67
C ARG A 58 21.60 2.74 -13.85
N GLY A 59 20.27 2.80 -13.95
CA GLY A 59 19.51 2.09 -14.99
C GLY A 59 19.56 0.57 -14.85
N ARG A 60 19.94 0.05 -13.67
CA ARG A 60 20.00 -1.39 -13.39
C ARG A 60 18.61 -2.01 -13.37
N ARG A 61 18.50 -3.27 -13.79
CA ARG A 61 17.22 -3.93 -14.07
C ARG A 61 17.10 -5.30 -13.42
N LEU A 62 15.95 -5.56 -12.81
CA LEU A 62 15.58 -6.82 -12.16
C LEU A 62 14.11 -7.15 -12.44
N LEU A 63 13.84 -8.38 -12.88
CA LEU A 63 12.47 -8.89 -12.94
C LEU A 63 12.15 -9.64 -11.65
N THR A 64 10.96 -9.43 -11.11
CA THR A 64 10.45 -10.24 -10.01
C THR A 64 9.10 -10.86 -10.35
N PHE A 65 8.93 -12.16 -10.11
CA PHE A 65 7.71 -12.90 -10.46
C PHE A 65 6.88 -13.28 -9.24
N ASN A 66 5.56 -13.21 -9.37
CA ASN A 66 4.59 -13.70 -8.39
C ASN A 66 3.37 -14.31 -9.09
N ASP A 67 2.87 -15.44 -8.61
CA ASP A 67 1.70 -16.11 -9.22
C ASP A 67 0.37 -15.39 -8.94
N SER A 68 0.34 -14.46 -7.99
CA SER A 68 -0.84 -13.67 -7.66
C SER A 68 -0.77 -12.26 -8.27
N ARG A 69 -1.81 -11.81 -8.99
CA ARG A 69 -1.88 -10.42 -9.48
C ARG A 69 -1.88 -9.41 -8.33
N GLN A 70 -2.68 -9.64 -7.28
CA GLN A 70 -2.65 -8.83 -6.06
C GLN A 70 -1.32 -8.95 -5.30
N GLY A 71 -0.70 -10.13 -5.30
CA GLY A 71 0.65 -10.31 -4.76
C GLY A 71 1.70 -9.46 -5.50
N THR A 72 1.59 -9.38 -6.83
CA THR A 72 2.42 -8.57 -7.71
C THR A 72 2.25 -7.08 -7.42
N ALA A 73 1.00 -6.60 -7.41
CA ALA A 73 0.66 -5.21 -7.13
C ALA A 73 1.17 -4.75 -5.75
N ARG A 74 0.95 -5.58 -4.72
CA ARG A 74 1.40 -5.30 -3.34
C ARG A 74 2.91 -5.21 -3.24
N ILE A 75 3.65 -6.09 -3.93
CA ILE A 75 5.11 -6.07 -3.88
C ILE A 75 5.69 -4.88 -4.61
N ALA A 76 5.16 -4.51 -5.78
CA ALA A 76 5.57 -3.31 -6.51
C ALA A 76 5.37 -2.04 -5.65
N ALA A 77 4.15 -1.87 -5.12
CA ALA A 77 3.81 -0.73 -4.28
C ALA A 77 4.70 -0.66 -3.02
N LYS A 78 4.98 -1.82 -2.41
CA LYS A 78 5.84 -1.90 -1.23
C LYS A 78 7.29 -1.54 -1.54
N LEU A 79 7.86 -2.11 -2.61
CA LEU A 79 9.24 -1.83 -3.02
C LEU A 79 9.43 -0.36 -3.37
N GLN A 80 8.47 0.25 -4.06
CA GLN A 80 8.48 1.69 -4.34
C GLN A 80 8.51 2.51 -3.05
N GLN A 81 7.62 2.22 -2.09
CA GLN A 81 7.62 2.92 -0.79
C GLN A 81 8.90 2.69 0.02
N GLU A 82 9.47 1.49 -0.03
CA GLU A 82 10.73 1.17 0.67
C GLU A 82 11.93 1.89 0.04
N ALA A 83 12.00 1.98 -1.29
CA ALA A 83 13.03 2.72 -2.01
C ALA A 83 13.02 4.21 -1.62
N GLU A 84 11.84 4.84 -1.67
CA GLU A 84 11.65 6.23 -1.27
C GLU A 84 12.00 6.45 0.21
N ARG A 85 11.54 5.56 1.10
CA ARG A 85 11.84 5.69 2.54
C ARG A 85 13.32 5.57 2.81
N ASN A 86 14.01 4.60 2.22
CA ASN A 86 15.44 4.42 2.44
C ASN A 86 16.22 5.63 1.92
N ARG A 87 15.87 6.15 0.72
CA ARG A 87 16.51 7.33 0.17
C ARG A 87 16.29 8.58 1.02
N VAL A 88 15.04 8.87 1.37
CA VAL A 88 14.69 10.03 2.22
C VAL A 88 15.37 9.95 3.57
N ARG A 89 15.44 8.77 4.19
CA ARG A 89 16.13 8.60 5.47
C ARG A 89 17.62 8.89 5.38
N GLY A 90 18.27 8.37 4.33
CA GLY A 90 19.67 8.70 4.02
C GLY A 90 19.86 10.20 3.87
N LEU A 91 19.06 10.85 3.01
CA LEU A 91 19.13 12.29 2.78
C LEU A 91 18.92 13.10 4.06
N VAL A 92 17.91 12.78 4.86
CA VAL A 92 17.65 13.46 6.14
C VAL A 92 18.84 13.31 7.09
N TYR A 93 19.39 12.10 7.23
CA TYR A 93 20.55 11.87 8.10
C TYR A 93 21.76 12.70 7.65
N HIS A 94 22.11 12.64 6.36
CA HIS A 94 23.26 13.35 5.80
C HIS A 94 23.09 14.87 5.80
N LEU A 95 21.89 15.40 5.53
CA LEU A 95 21.59 16.83 5.65
C LEU A 95 21.69 17.32 7.11
N THR A 96 21.19 16.52 8.06
CA THR A 96 21.30 16.84 9.49
C THR A 96 22.76 16.76 9.95
N LEU A 97 23.53 15.80 9.41
CA LEU A 97 24.97 15.67 9.65
C LEU A 97 25.74 16.87 9.13
N GLN A 98 25.47 17.31 7.90
CA GLN A 98 26.10 18.48 7.31
C GLN A 98 25.89 19.73 8.18
N GLN A 99 24.65 19.97 8.63
CA GLN A 99 24.33 21.10 9.50
C GLN A 99 24.97 20.97 10.89
N GLY A 100 25.02 19.75 11.44
CA GLY A 100 25.65 19.48 12.73
C GLY A 100 27.17 19.67 12.69
N GLN A 101 27.82 19.34 11.58
CA GLN A 101 29.27 19.45 11.37
C GLN A 101 29.74 20.87 11.10
N ALA A 102 28.93 21.70 10.43
CA ALA A 102 29.23 23.13 10.27
C ALA A 102 29.45 23.86 11.60
N GLY A 103 28.94 23.33 12.72
CA GLY A 103 29.23 23.84 14.07
C GLY A 103 30.51 23.32 14.70
N MET A 104 31.08 22.21 14.19
CA MET A 104 32.26 21.55 14.74
C MET A 104 33.59 22.08 14.18
N GLU A 105 33.59 22.71 12.99
CA GLU A 105 34.79 23.22 12.33
C GLU A 105 35.53 24.30 13.15
N ASP A 106 34.82 25.05 14.00
CA ASP A 106 35.41 26.09 14.86
C ASP A 106 35.93 25.57 16.23
N ILE A 107 35.74 24.29 16.58
CA ILE A 107 36.02 23.80 17.94
C ILE A 107 37.52 23.91 18.28
N ASP A 108 38.42 23.51 17.39
CA ASP A 108 39.86 23.50 17.69
C ASP A 108 40.45 24.92 17.73
N GLU A 109 39.89 25.84 16.94
CA GLU A 109 40.24 27.26 17.00
C GLU A 109 39.71 27.92 18.28
N LEU A 110 38.48 27.59 18.70
CA LEU A 110 37.90 28.02 19.97
C LEU A 110 38.63 27.44 21.19
N LYS A 111 39.10 26.19 21.15
CA LYS A 111 39.94 25.61 22.21
C LYS A 111 41.25 26.39 22.36
N LYS A 112 41.86 26.76 21.23
CA LYS A 112 43.08 27.57 21.23
C LYS A 112 42.83 28.97 21.79
N GLN A 113 41.75 29.62 21.38
CA GLN A 113 41.32 30.92 21.93
C GLN A 113 41.05 30.86 23.44
N VAL A 114 40.39 29.82 23.94
CA VAL A 114 40.17 29.63 25.38
C VAL A 114 41.50 29.44 26.11
N ALA A 115 42.42 28.63 25.57
CA ALA A 115 43.75 28.44 26.17
C ALA A 115 44.57 29.75 26.22
N ASP A 116 44.54 30.55 25.16
CA ASP A 116 45.22 31.85 25.08
C ASP A 116 44.62 32.85 26.08
N LEU A 117 43.29 32.90 26.20
CA LEU A 117 42.58 33.73 27.18
C LEU A 117 42.82 33.27 28.62
N GLU A 118 42.92 31.95 28.88
CA GLU A 118 43.28 31.42 30.20
C GLU A 118 44.71 31.81 30.60
N HIS A 119 45.65 31.76 29.65
CA HIS A 119 47.02 32.20 29.88
C HIS A 119 47.09 33.71 30.16
N ALA A 120 46.38 34.54 29.38
CA ALA A 120 46.29 35.97 29.59
C ALA A 120 45.66 36.34 30.94
N TYR A 121 44.59 35.65 31.34
CA TYR A 121 43.92 35.85 32.62
C TYR A 121 44.80 35.47 33.81
N ARG A 122 45.61 34.41 33.70
CA ARG A 122 46.60 34.02 34.73
C ARG A 122 47.74 35.02 34.86
N ALA A 123 48.15 35.68 33.78
CA ALA A 123 49.22 36.67 33.78
C ALA A 123 48.77 38.04 34.35
N ALA A 124 47.53 38.46 34.08
CA ALA A 124 46.96 39.72 34.59
C ALA A 124 45.43 39.60 34.80
N PRO A 125 44.96 39.34 36.03
CA PRO A 125 43.54 39.20 36.31
C PRO A 125 42.78 40.53 36.13
N ASN A 126 41.80 40.56 35.24
CA ASN A 126 40.91 41.70 35.01
C ASN A 126 39.49 41.18 34.71
N ASP A 127 38.46 41.88 35.20
CA ASP A 127 37.05 41.55 34.99
C ASP A 127 36.66 41.47 33.51
N THR A 128 37.28 42.29 32.65
CA THR A 128 37.07 42.22 31.19
C THR A 128 37.60 40.92 30.56
N LEU A 129 38.76 40.43 31.01
CA LEU A 129 39.31 39.15 30.57
C LEU A 129 38.51 37.97 31.12
N ARG A 130 37.97 38.11 32.35
CA ARG A 130 37.07 37.11 32.93
C ARG A 130 35.79 36.96 32.10
N ASP A 131 35.14 38.06 31.74
CA ASP A 131 33.94 38.05 30.90
C ASP A 131 34.20 37.50 29.49
N LEU A 132 35.34 37.85 28.89
CA LEU A 132 35.75 37.30 27.59
C LEU A 132 36.07 35.81 27.68
N LEU A 133 36.70 35.37 28.77
CA LEU A 133 37.00 33.96 29.03
C LEU A 133 35.72 33.16 29.29
N GLU A 134 34.77 33.68 30.08
CA GLU A 134 33.47 33.05 30.31
C GLU A 134 32.68 32.93 29.00
N LYS A 135 32.62 34.01 28.20
CA LYS A 135 31.99 33.97 26.86
C LYS A 135 32.68 33.00 25.90
N ALA A 136 34.01 32.92 25.92
CA ALA A 136 34.76 31.99 25.07
C ALA A 136 34.54 30.53 25.51
N LYS A 137 34.48 30.26 26.82
CA LYS A 137 34.13 28.94 27.38
C LYS A 137 32.68 28.56 27.08
N GLU A 138 31.75 29.51 27.12
CA GLU A 138 30.36 29.30 26.71
C GLU A 138 30.27 28.99 25.21
N LYS A 139 30.95 29.75 24.35
CA LYS A 139 31.04 29.48 22.91
C LYS A 139 31.65 28.11 22.62
N LEU A 140 32.71 27.72 23.33
CA LEU A 140 33.33 26.41 23.19
C LEU A 140 32.38 25.27 23.63
N ASN A 141 31.66 25.46 24.73
CA ASN A 141 30.62 24.51 25.18
C ASN A 141 29.45 24.40 24.19
N GLN A 142 29.13 25.48 23.48
CA GLN A 142 28.09 25.49 22.43
C GLN A 142 28.57 24.91 21.10
N ALA A 143 29.83 25.13 20.72
CA ALA A 143 30.42 24.62 19.47
C ALA A 143 30.51 23.08 19.43
N GLY A 144 30.58 22.42 20.60
CA GLY A 144 30.55 20.96 20.71
C GLY A 144 29.16 20.31 20.61
N GLN A 145 28.08 21.10 20.59
CA GLN A 145 26.71 20.57 20.55
C GLN A 145 26.18 20.52 19.10
N LEU A 146 25.68 19.34 18.71
CA LEU A 146 25.07 19.14 17.39
C LEU A 146 23.84 20.03 17.24
N LYS A 147 23.97 21.08 16.44
CA LYS A 147 22.89 22.06 16.24
C LYS A 147 21.68 21.41 15.56
N PRO A 148 20.46 21.59 16.08
CA PRO A 148 19.27 21.08 15.43
C PRO A 148 18.93 21.88 14.16
N ILE A 149 18.49 21.21 13.10
CA ILE A 149 17.95 21.82 11.88
C ILE A 149 16.43 21.98 12.00
N PRO A 150 15.85 23.18 11.85
CA PRO A 150 14.41 23.40 11.84
C PRO A 150 13.69 22.63 10.72
N PHE A 151 12.42 22.32 10.92
CA PHE A 151 11.61 21.54 9.97
C PHE A 151 11.60 22.14 8.57
N ASP A 152 11.36 23.44 8.46
CA ASP A 152 11.28 24.11 7.16
C ASP A 152 12.64 24.17 6.48
N GLU A 153 13.73 24.44 7.21
CA GLU A 153 15.09 24.42 6.64
C GLU A 153 15.44 23.03 6.09
N LEU A 154 15.16 21.96 6.85
CA LEU A 154 15.37 20.60 6.38
C LEU A 154 14.49 20.25 5.18
N ALA A 155 13.25 20.75 5.14
CA ALA A 155 12.36 20.54 4.00
C ALA A 155 12.88 21.22 2.73
N HIS A 156 13.41 22.45 2.83
CA HIS A 156 14.03 23.14 1.70
C HIS A 156 15.32 22.45 1.26
N ALA A 157 16.16 22.03 2.21
CA ALA A 157 17.38 21.29 1.92
C ALA A 157 17.09 19.94 1.24
N LEU A 158 16.03 19.23 1.66
CA LEU A 158 15.58 18.01 1.01
C LEU A 158 15.02 18.29 -0.39
N ALA A 159 14.23 19.35 -0.56
CA ALA A 159 13.68 19.76 -1.86
C ALA A 159 14.79 20.16 -2.86
N SER A 160 15.91 20.68 -2.38
CA SER A 160 17.06 21.05 -3.22
C SER A 160 17.76 19.86 -3.90
N GLN A 161 17.49 18.62 -3.45
CA GLN A 161 18.02 17.37 -4.01
C GLN A 161 17.33 17.04 -5.35
N THR A 162 17.63 17.84 -6.37
CA THR A 162 16.87 17.97 -7.62
C THR A 162 16.68 16.67 -8.38
N ARG A 163 17.67 15.77 -8.44
CA ARG A 163 17.55 14.50 -9.20
C ARG A 163 16.53 13.55 -8.57
N ASP A 164 16.70 13.22 -7.29
CA ASP A 164 15.82 12.28 -6.59
C ASP A 164 14.42 12.84 -6.40
N MET A 165 14.33 14.13 -6.03
CA MET A 165 13.05 14.80 -5.81
C MET A 165 12.24 14.86 -7.10
N ARG A 166 12.87 15.13 -8.26
CA ARG A 166 12.19 15.08 -9.57
C ARG A 166 11.56 13.71 -9.81
N TYR A 167 12.32 12.63 -9.64
CA TYR A 167 11.81 11.28 -9.86
C TYR A 167 10.65 10.89 -8.93
N MET A 168 10.74 11.27 -7.65
CA MET A 168 9.69 11.03 -6.67
C MET A 168 8.46 11.89 -6.96
N ARG A 169 8.64 13.19 -7.27
CA ARG A 169 7.54 14.09 -7.64
C ARG A 169 6.81 13.57 -8.88
N ASP A 170 7.53 13.19 -9.93
CA ASP A 170 6.90 12.66 -11.16
C ASP A 170 6.06 11.42 -10.88
N TYR A 171 6.46 10.59 -9.91
CA TYR A 171 5.64 9.46 -9.46
C TYR A 171 4.32 9.93 -8.83
N TYR A 172 4.38 10.84 -7.84
CA TYR A 172 3.19 11.33 -7.11
C TYR A 172 2.29 12.25 -7.95
N ARG A 173 2.85 13.05 -8.86
CA ARG A 173 2.14 13.93 -9.79
C ARG A 173 1.16 13.16 -10.68
N ARG A 174 1.50 11.93 -11.08
CA ARG A 174 0.58 11.07 -11.86
C ARG A 174 -0.71 10.75 -11.10
N TYR A 175 -0.64 10.64 -9.78
CA TYR A 175 -1.79 10.29 -8.95
C TYR A 175 -2.53 11.52 -8.44
N ALA A 176 -1.82 12.59 -8.06
CA ALA A 176 -2.38 13.83 -7.51
C ALA A 176 -1.65 15.08 -8.05
N PRO A 177 -1.88 15.46 -9.32
CA PRO A 177 -1.27 16.65 -9.89
C PRO A 177 -1.72 17.92 -9.14
N ASP A 178 -2.98 18.01 -8.72
CA ASP A 178 -3.48 19.18 -7.95
C ASP A 178 -2.67 19.48 -6.67
N VAL A 179 -2.04 18.46 -6.08
CA VAL A 179 -1.26 18.58 -4.84
C VAL A 179 0.23 18.79 -5.14
N PHE A 180 0.75 18.19 -6.20
CA PHE A 180 2.21 18.06 -6.45
C PHE A 180 2.71 18.73 -7.74
N ASP A 181 1.84 19.35 -8.54
CA ASP A 181 2.20 20.02 -9.82
C ASP A 181 2.45 21.53 -9.68
N ASN A 182 2.20 22.10 -8.49
CA ASN A 182 2.46 23.52 -8.21
C ASN A 182 3.96 23.84 -8.30
N GLU A 183 4.32 25.12 -8.49
CA GLU A 183 5.73 25.59 -8.47
C GLU A 183 6.50 25.15 -7.20
N VAL A 184 5.76 24.93 -6.12
CA VAL A 184 6.25 24.50 -4.79
C VAL A 184 6.07 22.97 -4.57
N GLY A 185 5.88 22.20 -5.64
CA GLY A 185 5.59 20.76 -5.60
C GLY A 185 6.69 19.93 -4.93
N ASP A 186 7.97 20.25 -5.18
CA ASP A 186 9.11 19.55 -4.56
C ASP A 186 9.17 19.82 -3.05
N LEU A 187 8.95 21.06 -2.62
CA LEU A 187 8.90 21.42 -1.20
C LEU A 187 7.68 20.79 -0.51
N THR A 188 6.53 20.75 -1.16
CA THR A 188 5.32 20.08 -0.66
C THR A 188 5.58 18.59 -0.45
N LEU A 189 6.24 17.94 -1.40
CA LEU A 189 6.62 16.54 -1.30
C LEU A 189 7.66 16.30 -0.18
N ALA A 190 8.66 17.18 -0.06
CA ALA A 190 9.67 17.12 1.01
C ALA A 190 9.02 17.23 2.41
N ARG A 191 8.15 18.22 2.62
CA ARG A 191 7.41 18.37 3.89
C ARG A 191 6.54 17.14 4.19
N MET A 192 5.85 16.59 3.19
CA MET A 192 5.07 15.36 3.34
C MET A 192 5.96 14.18 3.76
N PHE A 193 7.15 14.03 3.17
CA PHE A 193 8.09 12.97 3.52
C PHE A 193 8.65 13.12 4.94
N LEU A 194 8.90 14.35 5.41
CA LEU A 194 9.27 14.58 6.81
C LEU A 194 8.12 14.23 7.76
N VAL A 195 6.87 14.58 7.44
CA VAL A 195 5.69 14.15 8.21
C VAL A 195 5.51 12.63 8.19
N ARG A 196 5.79 11.97 7.07
CA ARG A 196 5.77 10.50 6.97
C ARG A 196 6.78 9.85 7.93
N GLU A 197 7.93 10.46 8.13
CA GLU A 197 9.02 9.91 8.96
C GLU A 197 8.91 10.30 10.45
N PHE A 198 8.58 11.56 10.74
CA PHE A 198 8.56 12.14 12.08
C PHE A 198 7.19 12.60 12.55
N GLY A 199 6.15 12.57 11.72
CA GLY A 199 4.83 13.09 12.14
C GLY A 199 4.22 12.31 13.30
N ARG A 200 4.54 11.02 13.43
CA ARG A 200 4.11 10.17 14.53
C ARG A 200 5.27 9.31 15.02
N ARG A 201 5.60 9.42 16.32
CA ARG A 201 6.58 8.53 16.96
C ARG A 201 6.01 7.11 17.12
N PRO A 202 6.51 6.10 16.39
CA PRO A 202 5.99 4.75 16.50
C PRO A 202 6.50 4.05 17.76
N LYS A 203 5.69 3.16 18.36
CA LYS A 203 6.14 2.37 19.53
C LYS A 203 7.25 1.36 19.20
N ARG A 204 7.19 0.76 17.99
CA ARG A 204 8.08 -0.35 17.59
C ARG A 204 8.47 -0.37 16.10
N ALA A 205 7.78 0.39 15.24
CA ALA A 205 8.12 0.45 13.81
C ALA A 205 9.40 1.27 13.61
N ASN A 206 10.14 0.99 12.54
CA ASN A 206 11.39 1.69 12.25
C ASN A 206 11.10 3.07 11.65
N ASN A 207 11.69 4.09 12.25
CA ASN A 207 11.91 5.43 11.72
C ASN A 207 13.26 5.94 12.27
N LEU A 208 13.76 7.07 11.78
CA LEU A 208 15.07 7.60 12.18
C LEU A 208 15.22 7.81 13.70
N GLU A 209 14.13 8.16 14.40
CA GLU A 209 14.12 8.26 15.86
C GLU A 209 14.30 6.91 16.55
N THR A 210 13.51 5.90 16.17
CA THR A 210 13.54 4.57 16.80
C THR A 210 14.74 3.74 16.39
N MET A 211 15.38 4.10 15.26
CA MET A 211 16.65 3.55 14.78
C MET A 211 17.87 4.19 15.44
N GLY A 212 17.69 5.27 16.21
CA GLY A 212 18.79 5.93 16.92
C GLY A 212 19.69 6.78 16.02
N LEU A 213 19.16 7.34 14.93
CA LEU A 213 19.96 8.12 13.98
C LEU A 213 19.68 9.62 14.07
N VAL A 214 18.40 9.99 14.19
CA VAL A 214 17.95 11.40 14.28
C VAL A 214 16.92 11.54 15.39
N ALA A 215 17.12 12.49 16.29
CA ALA A 215 16.18 12.88 17.33
C ALA A 215 15.34 14.09 16.89
N THR A 216 14.06 14.11 17.27
CA THR A 216 13.25 15.32 17.17
C THR A 216 13.50 16.21 18.38
N ALA A 217 13.79 17.48 18.11
CA ALA A 217 13.96 18.53 19.09
C ALA A 217 12.85 19.58 18.95
N TYR A 218 12.63 20.35 20.01
CA TYR A 218 11.62 21.42 20.07
C TYR A 218 12.31 22.67 20.60
N PRO A 219 12.84 23.56 19.73
CA PRO A 219 13.59 24.73 20.17
C PRO A 219 12.84 25.63 21.15
N ALA A 220 11.51 25.70 21.05
CA ALA A 220 10.68 26.47 21.99
C ALA A 220 10.72 25.94 23.44
N LEU A 221 11.17 24.71 23.71
CA LEU A 221 11.37 24.23 25.08
C LEU A 221 12.54 24.93 25.78
N ASP A 222 13.48 25.51 25.03
CA ASP A 222 14.61 26.24 25.61
C ASP A 222 14.19 27.58 26.25
N ILE A 223 13.00 28.09 25.88
CA ILE A 223 12.35 29.27 26.48
C ILE A 223 11.96 28.99 27.95
N VAL A 224 11.70 27.73 28.31
CA VAL A 224 11.32 27.35 29.67
C VAL A 224 12.53 27.46 30.59
N ALA A 225 12.70 28.61 31.25
CA ALA A 225 13.86 28.90 32.10
C ALA A 225 13.72 28.39 33.55
N GLU A 226 12.49 28.20 34.04
CA GLU A 226 12.24 27.82 35.43
C GLU A 226 11.23 26.66 35.55
N VAL A 227 11.34 25.91 36.66
CA VAL A 227 10.36 24.89 37.03
C VAL A 227 9.26 25.56 37.86
N PRO A 228 7.98 25.43 37.49
CA PRO A 228 6.89 25.99 38.30
C PRO A 228 6.96 25.49 39.75
N GLN A 229 6.80 26.40 40.72
CA GLN A 229 6.94 26.08 42.15
C GLN A 229 6.09 24.87 42.59
N ARG A 230 4.84 24.79 42.12
CA ARG A 230 3.93 23.66 42.38
C ARG A 230 4.47 22.32 41.86
N VAL A 231 5.18 22.33 40.72
CA VAL A 231 5.82 21.13 40.15
C VAL A 231 7.03 20.75 40.99
N LYS A 232 7.84 21.75 41.38
CA LYS A 232 9.02 21.52 42.24
C LYS A 232 8.64 20.91 43.59
N GLU A 233 7.58 21.40 44.22
CA GLU A 233 7.03 20.87 45.47
C GLU A 233 6.41 19.47 45.31
N ALA A 234 5.71 19.21 44.20
CA ALA A 234 5.06 17.93 43.96
C ALA A 234 6.04 16.81 43.56
N SER A 235 7.09 17.13 42.80
CA SER A 235 7.94 16.14 42.10
C SER A 235 9.43 16.19 42.44
N GLY A 236 9.93 17.32 42.96
CA GLY A 236 11.37 17.53 43.17
C GLY A 236 12.18 17.70 41.89
N PHE A 237 11.56 17.94 40.74
CA PHE A 237 12.26 18.08 39.46
C PHE A 237 13.15 19.33 39.41
N ASP A 238 14.33 19.16 38.82
CA ASP A 238 15.17 20.25 38.33
C ASP A 238 14.73 20.68 36.92
N LEU A 239 15.37 21.73 36.39
CA LEU A 239 15.00 22.28 35.08
C LEU A 239 15.19 21.24 33.95
N ALA A 240 16.26 20.44 34.03
CA ALA A 240 16.56 19.41 33.05
C ALA A 240 15.50 18.30 33.03
N ALA A 241 15.11 17.77 34.20
CA ALA A 241 14.06 16.79 34.33
C ALA A 241 12.70 17.35 33.88
N TRP A 242 12.41 18.63 34.18
CA TRP A 242 11.19 19.29 33.73
C TRP A 242 11.13 19.40 32.20
N ARG A 243 12.18 19.92 31.55
CA ARG A 243 12.25 19.99 30.09
C ARG A 243 12.18 18.59 29.44
N ALA A 244 12.84 17.60 30.04
CA ALA A 244 12.78 16.21 29.58
C ALA A 244 11.35 15.66 29.65
N PHE A 245 10.61 15.95 30.74
CA PHE A 245 9.21 15.54 30.87
C PHE A 245 8.30 16.22 29.85
N LEU A 246 8.46 17.53 29.61
CA LEU A 246 7.70 18.26 28.58
C LEU A 246 7.95 17.66 27.18
N LYS A 247 9.20 17.34 26.87
CA LYS A 247 9.55 16.65 25.62
C LYS A 247 8.91 15.26 25.52
N ILE A 248 8.93 14.48 26.61
CA ILE A 248 8.26 13.17 26.65
C ILE A 248 6.75 13.30 26.40
N CYS A 249 6.10 14.34 26.92
CA CYS A 249 4.70 14.63 26.61
C CYS A 249 4.49 14.83 25.10
N LEU A 250 5.33 15.63 24.44
CA LEU A 250 5.23 15.87 23.00
C LEU A 250 5.45 14.60 22.18
N ASP A 251 6.50 13.84 22.47
CA ASP A 251 6.88 12.66 21.69
C ASP A 251 5.93 11.48 21.89
N PHE A 252 5.58 11.16 23.13
CA PHE A 252 4.89 9.91 23.49
C PHE A 252 3.38 10.07 23.70
N PHE A 253 2.87 11.30 23.82
CA PHE A 253 1.44 11.56 23.99
C PHE A 253 0.83 12.39 22.85
N VAL A 254 1.48 13.50 22.46
CA VAL A 254 1.00 14.40 21.39
C VAL A 254 1.24 13.76 20.01
N ARG A 255 2.50 13.61 19.59
CA ARG A 255 2.88 13.02 18.28
C ARG A 255 2.48 11.56 18.17
N ALA A 256 2.81 10.72 19.16
CA ALA A 256 2.44 9.29 19.13
C ALA A 256 0.92 9.06 19.01
N GLY A 257 0.11 10.00 19.50
CA GLY A 257 -1.34 9.98 19.39
C GLY A 257 -1.93 10.73 18.18
N GLY A 258 -1.08 11.31 17.32
CA GLY A 258 -1.47 11.89 16.04
C GLY A 258 -1.93 13.35 16.10
N SER A 259 -1.57 14.10 17.15
CA SER A 259 -1.99 15.49 17.36
C SER A 259 -1.05 16.51 16.72
N LEU A 260 -0.76 16.31 15.43
CA LEU A 260 0.11 17.15 14.60
C LEU A 260 -0.72 17.90 13.55
N SER A 261 -0.40 19.17 13.30
CA SER A 261 -1.01 19.96 12.23
C SER A 261 -0.33 19.65 10.90
N PHE A 262 -1.09 19.16 9.93
CA PHE A 262 -0.64 19.02 8.53
C PHE A 262 -1.85 18.99 7.59
N PRO A 263 -1.69 19.33 6.29
CA PRO A 263 -2.78 19.37 5.32
C PRO A 263 -3.51 18.03 5.18
N ARG A 264 -4.85 18.07 5.12
CA ARG A 264 -5.69 16.86 5.03
C ARG A 264 -5.42 16.05 3.76
N GLU A 265 -5.04 16.70 2.68
CA GLU A 265 -4.74 16.09 1.37
C GLU A 265 -3.57 15.12 1.44
N TRP A 266 -2.63 15.32 2.36
CA TRP A 266 -1.46 14.44 2.51
C TRP A 266 -1.83 13.07 3.08
N LYS A 267 -2.94 12.93 3.80
CA LYS A 267 -3.33 11.70 4.53
C LYS A 267 -3.34 10.47 3.63
N SER A 268 -3.76 10.62 2.37
CA SER A 268 -3.82 9.52 1.40
C SER A 268 -2.44 9.09 0.88
N TRP A 269 -1.43 9.96 0.99
CA TRP A 269 -0.11 9.80 0.35
C TRP A 269 1.03 9.49 1.33
N LEU A 270 0.79 9.59 2.65
CA LEU A 270 1.78 9.22 3.68
C LEU A 270 2.16 7.73 3.67
N GLY A 271 1.40 6.86 2.99
CA GLY A 271 1.68 5.42 2.95
C GLY A 271 1.50 4.71 4.30
N MET A 272 0.77 5.34 5.23
CA MET A 272 0.40 4.79 6.53
C MET A 272 -0.92 5.39 7.02
N ARG A 273 -1.69 4.64 7.82
CA ARG A 273 -2.91 5.18 8.45
C ARG A 273 -2.52 6.21 9.52
N PHE A 274 -2.77 7.47 9.23
CA PHE A 274 -2.53 8.58 10.15
C PHE A 274 -3.87 9.14 10.67
N GLY A 275 -4.25 8.76 11.89
CA GLY A 275 -5.38 9.36 12.58
C GLY A 275 -4.98 10.71 13.14
N GLN A 276 -5.35 11.80 12.47
CA GLN A 276 -5.14 13.14 12.99
C GLN A 276 -6.15 13.41 14.11
N THR A 277 -5.66 13.83 15.27
CA THR A 277 -6.48 14.10 16.45
C THR A 277 -6.24 15.49 17.01
N TRP A 278 -7.22 16.06 17.69
CA TRP A 278 -7.10 17.37 18.35
C TRP A 278 -7.07 17.20 19.86
N LEU A 279 -6.18 17.91 20.54
CA LEU A 279 -6.07 17.88 21.98
C LEU A 279 -7.04 18.87 22.61
N VAL A 280 -7.78 18.42 23.61
CA VAL A 280 -8.66 19.27 24.41
C VAL A 280 -8.26 19.19 25.88
N PRO A 281 -8.62 20.22 26.68
CA PRO A 281 -8.44 20.17 28.13
C PRO A 281 -9.03 18.91 28.76
N HIS A 282 -8.47 18.48 29.89
CA HIS A 282 -8.86 17.26 30.58
C HIS A 282 -10.32 17.26 31.08
N ASP A 283 -10.86 18.44 31.37
CA ASP A 283 -12.18 18.74 31.90
C ASP A 283 -13.27 18.90 30.83
N GLN A 284 -12.92 18.89 29.54
CA GLN A 284 -13.87 19.01 28.43
C GLN A 284 -14.98 17.94 28.51
N GLU A 285 -16.24 18.36 28.61
CA GLU A 285 -17.39 17.45 28.75
C GLU A 285 -17.66 16.65 27.47
N HIS A 286 -17.77 17.33 26.34
CA HIS A 286 -18.10 16.74 25.04
C HIS A 286 -16.84 16.56 24.20
N VAL A 287 -16.55 15.33 23.78
CA VAL A 287 -15.36 14.98 22.99
C VAL A 287 -15.80 14.21 21.75
N GLY A 288 -15.59 14.82 20.58
CA GLY A 288 -15.87 14.21 19.29
C GLY A 288 -14.93 13.04 18.97
N ARG A 289 -15.23 12.31 17.90
CA ARG A 289 -14.52 11.08 17.49
C ARG A 289 -12.99 11.25 17.32
N ASN A 290 -12.54 12.44 16.90
CA ASN A 290 -11.13 12.73 16.65
C ASN A 290 -10.49 13.64 17.72
N MET A 291 -11.20 13.92 18.81
CA MET A 291 -10.67 14.72 19.92
C MET A 291 -10.11 13.80 21.01
N ARG A 292 -9.01 14.22 21.64
CA ARG A 292 -8.34 13.49 22.73
C ARG A 292 -8.14 14.44 23.90
N ARG A 293 -8.62 14.05 25.07
CA ARG A 293 -8.38 14.80 26.30
C ARG A 293 -6.90 14.72 26.69
N TRP A 294 -6.38 15.78 27.28
CA TRP A 294 -5.11 15.75 27.97
C TRP A 294 -5.12 14.70 29.10
N SER A 295 -3.95 14.11 29.37
CA SER A 295 -3.83 13.04 30.36
C SER A 295 -4.17 13.53 31.77
N ASN A 296 -4.92 12.73 32.53
CA ASN A 296 -5.30 12.98 33.92
C ASN A 296 -5.53 11.64 34.65
N VAL A 297 -5.34 11.62 35.98
CA VAL A 297 -5.44 10.40 36.81
C VAL A 297 -6.89 9.96 37.07
N GLN A 298 -7.83 10.89 37.34
CA GLN A 298 -9.18 10.60 37.81
C GLN A 298 -10.06 9.83 36.80
N ARG A 299 -10.00 10.20 35.51
CA ARG A 299 -10.80 9.53 34.45
C ARG A 299 -10.08 8.39 33.74
N GLY A 300 -8.78 8.26 33.97
CA GLY A 300 -7.93 7.26 33.34
C GLY A 300 -7.24 6.39 34.39
N LYS A 301 -7.96 5.47 35.03
CA LYS A 301 -7.38 4.45 35.95
C LYS A 301 -5.99 4.02 35.45
N SER A 302 -4.92 4.24 36.24
CA SER A 302 -3.51 3.76 36.14
C SER A 302 -2.89 3.38 34.75
N SER A 303 -3.48 3.79 33.63
CA SER A 303 -3.24 3.17 32.30
C SER A 303 -2.53 4.10 31.32
N SER A 304 -2.67 5.42 31.50
CA SER A 304 -1.89 6.40 30.75
C SER A 304 -0.39 6.16 30.99
N LEU A 305 0.41 6.25 29.93
CA LEU A 305 1.86 6.07 30.01
C LEU A 305 2.51 7.19 30.83
N LEU A 306 2.04 8.43 30.68
CA LEU A 306 2.56 9.59 31.42
C LEU A 306 2.27 9.48 32.92
N VAL A 307 1.04 9.08 33.27
CA VAL A 307 0.63 8.89 34.68
C VAL A 307 1.51 7.83 35.35
N ARG A 308 1.73 6.69 34.68
CA ARG A 308 2.59 5.61 35.21
C ARG A 308 4.05 6.03 35.33
N LEU A 309 4.57 6.77 34.35
CA LEU A 309 5.93 7.29 34.39
C LEU A 309 6.12 8.22 35.59
N LEU A 310 5.21 9.19 35.79
CA LEU A 310 5.26 10.12 36.91
C LEU A 310 5.12 9.40 38.26
N ALA A 311 4.14 8.50 38.40
CA ALA A 311 3.95 7.73 39.63
C ALA A 311 5.21 6.94 40.02
N TYR A 312 5.88 6.31 39.04
CA TYR A 312 7.10 5.55 39.28
C TYR A 312 8.30 6.45 39.64
N VAL A 313 8.50 7.54 38.90
CA VAL A 313 9.64 8.46 39.12
C VAL A 313 9.49 9.22 40.44
N MET A 314 8.29 9.68 40.77
CA MET A 314 8.01 10.42 41.99
C MET A 314 7.81 9.50 43.21
N GLN A 315 7.79 8.18 43.01
CA GLN A 315 7.50 7.16 44.04
C GLN A 315 6.18 7.41 44.78
N VAL A 316 5.13 7.69 44.00
CA VAL A 316 3.82 8.07 44.51
C VAL A 316 2.81 6.95 44.33
N ASP A 317 2.04 6.66 45.38
CA ASP A 317 0.91 5.74 45.33
C ASP A 317 -0.31 6.39 44.68
N LEU A 318 -0.77 5.83 43.56
CA LEU A 318 -1.93 6.29 42.79
C LEU A 318 -3.28 5.92 43.43
N ASP A 319 -3.30 5.06 44.44
CA ASP A 319 -4.54 4.75 45.17
C ASP A 319 -4.88 5.85 46.19
N SER A 320 -3.85 6.52 46.72
CA SER A 320 -3.98 7.68 47.62
C SER A 320 -4.43 8.97 46.89
N ASP A 321 -5.32 9.76 47.49
CA ASP A 321 -5.78 11.02 46.88
C ASP A 321 -4.67 12.08 46.78
N LEU A 322 -3.80 12.16 47.81
CA LEU A 322 -2.61 13.00 47.78
C LEU A 322 -1.69 12.64 46.59
N GLY A 323 -1.56 11.35 46.28
CA GLY A 323 -0.74 10.89 45.19
C GLY A 323 -1.32 11.21 43.81
N LYS A 324 -2.64 11.06 43.66
CA LYS A 324 -3.36 11.47 42.44
C LYS A 324 -3.18 12.97 42.19
N ASP A 325 -3.33 13.79 43.24
CA ASP A 325 -3.19 15.24 43.14
C ASP A 325 -1.77 15.67 42.74
N LYS A 326 -0.74 15.06 43.34
CA LYS A 326 0.66 15.33 42.96
C LYS A 326 0.92 15.08 41.48
N VAL A 327 0.42 13.97 40.92
CA VAL A 327 0.59 13.65 39.49
C VAL A 327 -0.21 14.60 38.60
N ASP A 328 -1.46 14.91 38.98
CA ASP A 328 -2.31 15.83 38.21
C ASP A 328 -1.78 17.27 38.21
N ILE A 329 -1.15 17.74 39.30
CA ILE A 329 -0.45 19.03 39.35
C ILE A 329 0.62 19.10 38.24
N VAL A 330 1.45 18.07 38.12
CA VAL A 330 2.52 18.01 37.12
C VAL A 330 1.94 17.96 35.69
N LEU A 331 0.89 17.16 35.47
CA LEU A 331 0.24 17.06 34.16
C LEU A 331 -0.45 18.36 33.73
N ARG A 332 -1.12 19.05 34.65
CA ARG A 332 -1.75 20.36 34.38
C ARG A 332 -0.69 21.43 34.09
N ALA A 333 0.36 21.51 34.90
CA ALA A 333 1.47 22.42 34.66
C ALA A 333 2.15 22.16 33.31
N ALA A 334 2.24 20.90 32.88
CA ALA A 334 2.82 20.56 31.58
C ALA A 334 1.92 21.03 30.42
N TRP A 335 0.60 20.88 30.55
CA TRP A 335 -0.35 21.43 29.58
C TRP A 335 -0.22 22.96 29.47
N ASP A 336 -0.21 23.65 30.60
CA ASP A 336 -0.14 25.11 30.65
C ASP A 336 1.18 25.62 30.07
N ALA A 337 2.30 24.96 30.40
CA ALA A 337 3.62 25.29 29.86
C ALA A 337 3.66 25.11 28.34
N LEU A 338 3.21 23.97 27.81
CA LEU A 338 3.21 23.69 26.37
C LEU A 338 2.27 24.61 25.58
N CYS A 339 1.14 25.01 26.18
CA CYS A 339 0.23 25.98 25.58
C CYS A 339 0.82 27.40 25.62
N GLY A 340 1.42 27.80 26.74
CA GLY A 340 1.99 29.13 26.95
C GLY A 340 3.16 29.46 26.03
N ILE A 341 4.05 28.49 25.78
CA ILE A 341 5.18 28.66 24.85
C ILE A 341 4.80 28.47 23.37
N GLY A 342 3.52 28.22 23.06
CA GLY A 342 3.03 28.10 21.69
C GLY A 342 3.31 26.77 20.98
N LEU A 343 3.76 25.73 21.69
CA LEU A 343 3.92 24.37 21.14
C LEU A 343 2.58 23.66 20.88
N LEU A 344 1.53 24.02 21.62
CA LEU A 344 0.15 23.54 21.39
C LEU A 344 -0.76 24.70 20.98
N ARG A 345 -0.83 24.94 19.67
CA ARG A 345 -1.63 26.03 19.07
C ARG A 345 -3.10 25.61 18.94
N GLN A 346 -4.00 26.56 19.17
CA GLN A 346 -5.43 26.37 19.01
C GLN A 346 -5.80 26.36 17.52
N GLU A 347 -6.47 25.29 17.07
CA GLU A 347 -7.17 25.18 15.79
C GLU A 347 -8.68 24.97 16.04
N ALA A 348 -9.47 24.87 14.97
CA ALA A 348 -10.95 24.86 15.04
C ALA A 348 -11.54 23.83 16.02
N ASP A 349 -11.00 22.61 16.04
CA ASP A 349 -11.54 21.48 16.83
C ASP A 349 -10.73 21.19 18.12
N GLY A 350 -9.73 22.02 18.46
CA GLY A 350 -8.85 21.83 19.61
C GLY A 350 -7.40 22.21 19.32
N ARG A 351 -6.47 21.80 20.19
CA ARG A 351 -5.04 22.15 20.07
C ARG A 351 -4.23 21.08 19.34
N VAL A 352 -3.25 21.50 18.55
CA VAL A 352 -2.32 20.62 17.83
C VAL A 352 -0.91 21.18 17.85
N LEU A 353 0.07 20.31 17.62
CA LEU A 353 1.47 20.68 17.44
C LEU A 353 1.71 21.06 15.97
N PRO A 354 2.10 22.30 15.67
CA PRO A 354 2.40 22.71 14.30
C PRO A 354 3.81 22.26 13.85
N LEU A 355 4.03 22.17 12.53
CA LEU A 355 5.27 21.61 11.97
C LEU A 355 6.49 22.52 12.16
N ASP A 356 6.29 23.84 12.19
CA ASP A 356 7.33 24.86 12.38
C ASP A 356 8.02 24.79 13.75
N GLN A 357 7.42 24.08 14.70
CA GLN A 357 7.98 23.88 16.03
C GLN A 357 8.88 22.64 16.13
N LEU A 358 8.98 21.86 15.06
CA LEU A 358 9.86 20.69 15.00
C LEU A 358 11.26 21.10 14.52
N ALA A 359 12.27 20.54 15.14
CA ALA A 359 13.64 20.55 14.64
C ALA A 359 14.24 19.15 14.76
N PHE A 360 15.36 18.90 14.08
CA PHE A 360 15.97 17.58 14.00
C PHE A 360 17.45 17.67 14.34
N ARG A 361 17.94 16.77 15.18
CA ARG A 361 19.37 16.69 15.54
C ARG A 361 19.86 15.27 15.40
N LEU A 362 21.15 15.10 15.12
CA LEU A 362 21.76 13.78 15.15
C LEU A 362 21.77 13.20 16.55
N MET A 363 21.71 11.87 16.61
CA MET A 363 21.79 11.11 17.86
C MET A 363 23.19 10.52 18.01
N ASP A 364 24.00 11.15 18.85
CA ASP A 364 25.36 10.72 19.25
C ASP A 364 25.35 9.85 20.52
N CYS A 365 24.29 9.99 21.31
CA CYS A 365 23.98 9.17 22.46
C CYS A 365 22.48 8.89 22.51
N GLY A 366 22.10 7.71 23.00
CA GLY A 366 20.69 7.32 23.11
C GLY A 366 20.47 6.20 24.10
N TYR A 367 19.25 6.09 24.59
CA TYR A 367 18.84 5.06 25.54
C TYR A 367 18.11 3.93 24.83
N ILE A 368 18.45 2.67 25.12
CA ILE A 368 17.68 1.54 24.63
C ILE A 368 16.57 1.22 25.63
N CYS A 369 15.32 1.27 25.15
CA CYS A 369 14.15 0.92 25.95
C CYS A 369 14.12 -0.59 26.25
N PRO A 370 14.05 -1.02 27.52
CA PRO A 370 14.00 -2.45 27.87
C PRO A 370 12.73 -3.15 27.37
N VAL A 371 11.63 -2.41 27.18
CA VAL A 371 10.32 -2.95 26.78
C VAL A 371 10.15 -3.03 25.26
N THR A 372 10.62 -2.01 24.51
CA THR A 372 10.44 -1.96 23.05
C THR A 372 11.69 -2.35 22.27
N ARG A 373 12.86 -2.37 22.93
CA ARG A 373 14.19 -2.52 22.31
C ARG A 373 14.47 -1.51 21.20
N ARG A 374 13.89 -0.30 21.33
CA ARG A 374 14.11 0.84 20.43
C ARG A 374 14.83 1.96 21.15
N PHE A 375 15.53 2.78 20.38
CA PHE A 375 16.18 3.97 20.90
C PHE A 375 15.17 5.01 21.41
N LEU A 376 15.55 5.68 22.49
CA LEU A 376 14.93 6.85 23.06
C LEU A 376 16.03 7.90 23.19
N ASP A 377 15.80 9.10 22.69
CA ASP A 377 16.75 10.20 22.79
C ASP A 377 16.61 10.98 24.11
N THR A 378 15.50 10.78 24.83
CA THR A 378 15.21 11.42 26.11
C THR A 378 14.51 10.44 27.04
N THR A 379 14.91 10.45 28.30
CA THR A 379 14.27 9.71 29.39
C THR A 379 14.08 10.63 30.60
N LEU A 380 13.12 10.30 31.46
CA LEU A 380 12.95 10.99 32.73
C LEU A 380 13.71 10.20 33.80
N GLN A 381 14.86 10.71 34.25
CA GLN A 381 15.73 10.04 35.24
C GLN A 381 16.09 8.58 34.88
N GLY A 382 16.36 8.33 33.59
CA GLY A 382 16.70 7.01 33.06
C GLY A 382 15.53 6.03 32.96
N VAL A 383 14.29 6.46 33.21
CA VAL A 383 13.09 5.60 33.17
C VAL A 383 12.43 5.63 31.79
N THR A 384 11.99 4.47 31.32
CA THR A 384 11.28 4.31 30.03
C THR A 384 9.88 4.93 30.05
N PRO A 385 9.50 5.74 29.03
CA PRO A 385 8.12 6.19 28.84
C PRO A 385 7.14 5.07 28.48
N TYR A 386 7.65 3.87 28.14
CA TYR A 386 6.84 2.67 27.84
C TYR A 386 6.67 1.74 29.04
N LEU A 387 6.65 2.29 30.25
CA LEU A 387 6.58 1.53 31.49
C LEU A 387 5.41 0.52 31.45
N PRO A 388 5.61 -0.75 31.84
CA PRO A 388 4.52 -1.73 31.99
C PRO A 388 3.60 -1.37 33.16
N LYS A 389 2.53 -2.13 33.38
CA LYS A 389 1.63 -1.90 34.53
C LYS A 389 2.31 -2.28 35.84
N ILE A 390 2.87 -3.48 35.89
CA ILE A 390 3.77 -3.95 36.94
C ILE A 390 5.18 -3.71 36.42
N ALA A 391 5.91 -2.80 37.07
CA ALA A 391 7.26 -2.42 36.71
C ALA A 391 8.26 -2.95 37.73
N SER A 392 9.33 -3.54 37.22
CA SER A 392 10.55 -3.88 37.95
C SER A 392 11.68 -2.96 37.50
N GLU A 393 12.77 -2.89 38.26
CA GLU A 393 13.95 -2.10 37.88
C GLU A 393 14.47 -2.49 36.48
N ALA A 394 14.53 -3.79 36.17
CA ALA A 394 14.96 -4.31 34.87
C ALA A 394 14.06 -3.89 33.69
N THR A 395 12.79 -3.60 33.95
CA THR A 395 11.81 -3.19 32.93
C THR A 395 11.58 -1.69 32.89
N ALA A 396 12.02 -0.97 33.92
CA ALA A 396 11.87 0.47 34.06
C ALA A 396 13.11 1.24 33.58
N LYS A 397 14.31 0.78 33.95
CA LYS A 397 15.55 1.50 33.68
C LYS A 397 16.06 1.25 32.27
N CYS A 398 16.28 2.32 31.53
CA CYS A 398 16.95 2.29 30.24
C CYS A 398 18.47 2.29 30.43
N ARG A 399 19.18 1.70 29.47
CA ARG A 399 20.64 1.78 29.39
C ARG A 399 21.03 2.74 28.29
N ASP A 400 22.00 3.61 28.56
CA ASP A 400 22.58 4.54 27.61
C ASP A 400 23.64 3.85 26.74
N TYR A 401 23.71 4.26 25.48
CA TYR A 401 24.68 3.80 24.51
C TYR A 401 25.17 4.98 23.68
N ARG A 402 26.47 4.99 23.40
CA ARG A 402 27.05 5.91 22.41
C ARG A 402 26.78 5.38 21.02
N ILE A 403 26.40 6.29 20.12
CA ILE A 403 26.10 5.98 18.73
C ILE A 403 27.15 6.72 17.88
N PRO A 404 28.00 5.98 17.15
CA PRO A 404 29.04 6.62 16.34
C PRO A 404 28.40 7.40 15.17
N LEU A 405 28.93 8.60 14.92
CA LEU A 405 28.49 9.46 13.82
C LEU A 405 29.38 9.23 12.59
N PHE A 406 28.77 9.17 11.41
CA PHE A 406 29.51 9.09 10.17
C PHE A 406 30.33 10.38 9.95
N PRO A 407 31.61 10.30 9.54
CA PRO A 407 32.52 11.43 9.62
C PRO A 407 32.32 12.51 8.56
N ASN A 408 31.79 12.22 7.37
CA ASN A 408 31.62 13.22 6.31
C ASN A 408 30.20 13.14 5.74
N ALA A 409 29.43 14.22 5.82
CA ALA A 409 28.11 14.28 5.19
C ALA A 409 28.20 14.04 3.67
N PHE A 410 27.35 13.17 3.13
CA PHE A 410 27.37 12.71 1.73
C PHE A 410 28.66 12.01 1.27
N GLY A 411 29.67 11.89 2.14
CA GLY A 411 31.00 11.38 1.81
C GLY A 411 31.79 12.28 0.85
N ASP A 412 33.09 12.01 0.71
CA ASP A 412 34.00 12.82 -0.11
C ASP A 412 34.01 12.41 -1.59
N GLU A 413 33.26 11.36 -1.93
CA GLU A 413 33.30 10.73 -3.24
C GLU A 413 32.08 11.08 -4.08
N SER A 414 32.32 11.55 -5.31
CA SER A 414 31.28 11.80 -6.30
C SER A 414 30.69 10.50 -6.87
N ASP A 415 31.49 9.43 -6.94
CA ASP A 415 31.02 8.11 -7.36
C ASP A 415 30.19 7.44 -6.26
N GLU A 416 28.93 7.17 -6.57
CA GLU A 416 27.97 6.55 -5.66
C GLU A 416 28.38 5.15 -5.18
N LEU A 417 28.97 4.31 -6.04
CA LEU A 417 29.38 2.96 -5.66
C LEU A 417 30.60 3.00 -4.72
N LEU A 418 31.53 3.90 -4.98
CA LEU A 418 32.71 4.09 -4.12
C LEU A 418 32.30 4.64 -2.75
N ARG A 419 31.35 5.60 -2.72
CA ARG A 419 30.76 6.11 -1.47
C ARG A 419 30.14 4.99 -0.63
N ILE A 420 29.34 4.11 -1.24
CA ILE A 420 28.73 2.97 -0.55
C ILE A 420 29.81 2.03 0.03
N ARG A 421 30.88 1.76 -0.72
CA ARG A 421 31.99 0.93 -0.22
C ARG A 421 32.69 1.56 0.99
N LYS A 422 33.06 2.84 0.92
CA LYS A 422 33.67 3.56 2.05
C LYS A 422 32.76 3.59 3.28
N ALA A 423 31.46 3.79 3.08
CA ALA A 423 30.49 3.74 4.17
C ALA A 423 30.46 2.35 4.83
N ARG A 424 30.52 1.27 4.05
CA ARG A 424 30.58 -0.12 4.55
C ARG A 424 31.88 -0.42 5.29
N GLU A 425 33.01 0.06 4.77
CA GLU A 425 34.31 -0.05 5.43
C GLU A 425 34.27 0.64 6.80
N TRP A 426 33.79 1.88 6.86
CA TRP A 426 33.60 2.59 8.13
C TRP A 426 32.67 1.83 9.10
N LEU A 427 31.52 1.34 8.62
CA LEU A 427 30.58 0.56 9.43
C LEU A 427 31.21 -0.72 10.00
N ALA A 428 32.13 -1.35 9.29
CA ALA A 428 32.83 -2.57 9.71
C ALA A 428 33.91 -2.28 10.77
N GLU A 429 34.52 -1.09 10.75
CA GLU A 429 35.54 -0.69 11.72
C GLU A 429 34.96 -0.29 13.10
N GLN A 430 33.67 0.05 13.16
CA GLN A 430 33.04 0.54 14.40
C GLN A 430 32.64 -0.60 15.37
N LYS A 431 33.46 -0.82 16.41
CA LYS A 431 33.14 -1.75 17.51
C LYS A 431 31.81 -1.45 18.24
N GLN A 432 31.44 -0.18 18.34
CA GLN A 432 30.17 0.22 18.98
C GLN A 432 28.95 -0.29 18.18
N ILE A 433 29.04 -0.28 16.84
CA ILE A 433 27.96 -0.78 15.99
C ILE A 433 27.80 -2.29 16.15
N GLU A 434 28.89 -3.03 16.30
CA GLU A 434 28.88 -4.47 16.58
C GLU A 434 28.09 -4.78 17.86
N VAL A 435 28.36 -4.07 18.97
CA VAL A 435 27.58 -4.19 20.21
C VAL A 435 26.09 -3.90 19.99
N LEU A 436 25.75 -2.87 19.20
CA LEU A 436 24.36 -2.52 18.90
C LEU A 436 23.68 -3.57 17.99
N ARG A 437 24.44 -4.26 17.12
CA ARG A 437 23.95 -5.37 16.29
C ARG A 437 23.63 -6.59 17.14
N ASP A 438 24.48 -6.94 18.11
CA ASP A 438 24.25 -8.05 19.06
C ASP A 438 23.00 -7.82 19.92
N LEU A 439 22.74 -6.56 20.29
CA LEU A 439 21.52 -6.15 20.99
C LEU A 439 20.27 -6.14 20.09
N GLY A 440 20.44 -6.27 18.77
CA GLY A 440 19.37 -6.16 17.77
C GLY A 440 18.81 -4.75 17.60
N ALA A 441 19.54 -3.73 18.07
CA ALA A 441 19.16 -2.33 17.97
C ALA A 441 19.62 -1.67 16.66
N TRP A 442 20.71 -2.19 16.08
CA TRP A 442 21.21 -1.79 14.76
C TRP A 442 21.00 -2.91 13.74
N SER A 443 20.49 -2.56 12.56
CA SER A 443 20.16 -3.52 11.50
C SER A 443 20.68 -3.04 10.14
N THR A 444 20.56 -3.87 9.09
CA THR A 444 20.89 -3.48 7.71
C THR A 444 20.12 -2.24 7.23
N LEU A 445 18.97 -1.92 7.85
CA LEU A 445 18.25 -0.69 7.56
C LEU A 445 19.00 0.55 8.05
N ASN A 446 19.73 0.45 9.16
CA ASN A 446 20.60 1.52 9.65
C ASN A 446 21.78 1.69 8.69
N ASP A 447 22.41 0.59 8.29
CA ASP A 447 23.52 0.59 7.32
C ASP A 447 23.11 1.34 6.04
N ARG A 448 21.92 1.05 5.48
CA ARG A 448 21.39 1.73 4.28
C ARG A 448 21.21 3.25 4.42
N VAL A 449 20.95 3.73 5.63
CA VAL A 449 20.84 5.18 5.88
C VAL A 449 22.22 5.82 5.80
N ILE A 450 23.22 5.19 6.43
CA ILE A 450 24.62 5.65 6.39
C ILE A 450 25.18 5.57 4.96
N GLU A 451 24.93 4.45 4.27
CA GLU A 451 25.31 4.24 2.86
C GLU A 451 24.67 5.23 1.88
N LEU A 452 23.64 5.98 2.31
CA LEU A 452 22.81 6.81 1.44
C LEU A 452 22.26 5.99 0.26
N ALA A 453 21.58 4.88 0.56
CA ALA A 453 21.13 3.89 -0.42
C ALA A 453 20.49 4.53 -1.66
N PRO A 454 20.81 4.08 -2.90
CA PRO A 454 20.33 4.73 -4.10
C PRO A 454 18.82 4.55 -4.29
N LEU A 455 18.18 5.54 -4.92
CA LEU A 455 16.77 5.45 -5.29
C LEU A 455 16.60 4.53 -6.51
N PHE A 456 15.69 3.57 -6.41
CA PHE A 456 15.23 2.77 -7.53
C PHE A 456 13.70 2.88 -7.68
N LYS A 457 13.19 2.63 -8.89
CA LYS A 457 11.75 2.62 -9.18
C LYS A 457 11.24 1.21 -9.37
N ALA A 458 10.06 0.92 -8.82
CA ALA A 458 9.35 -0.33 -8.97
C ALA A 458 7.98 -0.13 -9.61
N ALA A 459 7.57 -1.02 -10.53
CA ALA A 459 6.25 -0.97 -11.16
C ALA A 459 5.58 -2.34 -11.25
N GLU A 460 4.25 -2.33 -11.29
CA GLU A 460 3.42 -3.52 -11.45
C GLU A 460 3.25 -3.86 -12.94
N HIS A 461 3.48 -5.11 -13.30
CA HIS A 461 3.21 -5.69 -14.60
C HIS A 461 2.27 -6.89 -14.45
N SER A 462 0.97 -6.62 -14.39
CA SER A 462 -0.07 -7.66 -14.28
C SER A 462 -1.24 -7.36 -15.21
N ALA A 463 -2.04 -8.38 -15.51
CA ALA A 463 -3.25 -8.24 -16.33
C ALA A 463 -4.37 -7.40 -15.65
N GLN A 464 -4.11 -6.79 -14.49
CA GLN A 464 -4.99 -5.76 -13.90
C GLN A 464 -4.76 -4.37 -14.51
N GLN A 465 -3.61 -4.16 -15.15
CA GLN A 465 -3.24 -2.88 -15.74
C GLN A 465 -3.67 -2.81 -17.20
N SER A 466 -3.91 -1.60 -17.67
CA SER A 466 -4.20 -1.37 -19.09
C SER A 466 -3.03 -1.72 -19.99
N ALA A 467 -3.34 -2.12 -21.23
CA ALA A 467 -2.32 -2.43 -22.22
C ALA A 467 -1.40 -1.22 -22.48
N GLN A 468 -1.99 -0.01 -22.55
CA GLN A 468 -1.22 1.23 -22.72
C GLN A 468 -0.25 1.46 -21.55
N ARG A 469 -0.66 1.17 -20.31
CA ARG A 469 0.21 1.34 -19.13
C ARG A 469 1.32 0.29 -19.09
N LEU A 470 1.01 -0.97 -19.41
CA LEU A 470 2.01 -2.04 -19.49
C LEU A 470 3.10 -1.68 -20.52
N GLN A 471 2.71 -1.24 -21.72
CA GLN A 471 3.66 -0.78 -22.75
C GLN A 471 4.55 0.37 -22.27
N ARG A 472 3.98 1.34 -21.54
CA ARG A 472 4.76 2.44 -20.94
C ARG A 472 5.78 1.91 -19.92
N TYR A 473 5.38 0.97 -19.07
CA TYR A 473 6.28 0.37 -18.07
C TYR A 473 7.35 -0.53 -18.69
N GLU A 474 7.03 -1.27 -19.74
CA GLU A 474 8.00 -2.03 -20.52
C GLU A 474 9.06 -1.10 -21.14
N LYS A 475 8.63 0.00 -21.78
CA LYS A 475 9.55 0.98 -22.36
C LYS A 475 10.42 1.66 -21.30
N ALA A 476 9.82 2.10 -20.19
CA ALA A 476 10.56 2.72 -19.09
C ALA A 476 11.55 1.74 -18.45
N PHE A 477 11.19 0.46 -18.34
CA PHE A 477 12.10 -0.58 -17.86
C PHE A 477 13.24 -0.85 -18.85
N GLN A 478 12.96 -0.90 -20.15
CA GLN A 478 14.00 -1.05 -21.18
C GLN A 478 15.01 0.10 -21.12
N GLN A 479 14.54 1.34 -20.91
CA GLN A 479 15.36 2.54 -20.80
C GLN A 479 16.15 2.62 -19.48
N GLY A 480 15.69 1.95 -18.41
CA GLY A 480 16.31 2.00 -17.08
C GLY A 480 15.63 2.99 -16.11
N ASP A 481 14.56 3.65 -16.54
CA ASP A 481 13.73 4.52 -15.68
C ASP A 481 12.92 3.72 -14.65
N VAL A 482 12.62 2.46 -14.93
CA VAL A 482 12.09 1.50 -13.96
C VAL A 482 13.14 0.41 -13.75
N ASN A 483 13.52 0.19 -12.49
CA ASN A 483 14.57 -0.78 -12.16
C ASN A 483 14.00 -2.15 -11.82
N VAL A 484 12.82 -2.20 -11.20
CA VAL A 484 12.18 -3.45 -10.79
C VAL A 484 10.79 -3.56 -11.40
N LEU A 485 10.58 -4.54 -12.27
CA LEU A 485 9.23 -4.90 -12.71
C LEU A 485 8.75 -6.11 -11.91
N ALA A 486 7.71 -5.91 -11.12
CA ALA A 486 6.99 -7.00 -10.51
C ALA A 486 5.96 -7.54 -11.51
N CYS A 487 6.17 -8.77 -11.94
CA CYS A 487 5.41 -9.43 -12.97
C CYS A 487 4.53 -10.55 -12.40
N SER A 488 3.31 -10.66 -12.92
CA SER A 488 2.55 -11.90 -12.83
C SER A 488 2.94 -12.86 -13.96
N THR A 489 2.07 -13.80 -14.33
CA THR A 489 2.23 -14.67 -15.52
C THR A 489 2.31 -13.91 -16.86
N THR A 490 2.07 -12.59 -16.88
CA THR A 490 2.06 -11.77 -18.10
C THR A 490 3.41 -11.69 -18.80
N MET A 491 4.50 -11.82 -18.04
CA MET A 491 5.88 -11.78 -18.56
C MET A 491 6.52 -13.16 -18.63
N GLU A 492 5.74 -14.21 -18.42
CA GLU A 492 6.20 -15.59 -18.53
C GLU A 492 6.37 -16.01 -19.99
N MET A 493 5.54 -15.49 -20.90
CA MET A 493 5.54 -15.78 -22.34
C MET A 493 5.58 -14.48 -23.16
N GLY A 494 6.20 -14.51 -24.35
CA GLY A 494 5.88 -13.56 -25.42
C GLY A 494 6.58 -12.20 -25.48
N ILE A 495 7.40 -11.78 -24.50
CA ILE A 495 8.06 -10.46 -24.54
C ILE A 495 9.58 -10.63 -24.46
N ASP A 496 10.33 -10.13 -25.45
CA ASP A 496 11.80 -10.13 -25.45
C ASP A 496 12.34 -8.76 -25.04
N ILE A 497 12.57 -8.60 -23.73
CA ILE A 497 12.99 -7.31 -23.16
C ILE A 497 14.51 -7.09 -23.25
N GLY A 498 15.31 -8.12 -23.52
CA GLY A 498 16.76 -8.04 -23.77
C GLY A 498 17.62 -7.51 -22.60
N GLY A 499 18.76 -8.17 -22.34
CA GLY A 499 19.74 -7.66 -21.37
C GLY A 499 19.26 -7.65 -19.91
N ILE A 500 18.55 -8.71 -19.49
CA ILE A 500 18.16 -8.91 -18.10
C ILE A 500 19.05 -10.00 -17.53
N SER A 501 19.90 -9.65 -16.57
CA SER A 501 20.81 -10.61 -15.95
C SER A 501 20.25 -11.22 -14.66
N LEU A 502 19.23 -10.59 -14.04
CA LEU A 502 18.70 -10.99 -12.74
C LEU A 502 17.19 -11.22 -12.80
N VAL A 503 16.76 -12.36 -12.26
CA VAL A 503 15.37 -12.71 -12.03
C VAL A 503 15.18 -13.18 -10.59
N ALA A 504 14.13 -12.70 -9.93
CA ALA A 504 13.71 -13.16 -8.62
C ALA A 504 12.29 -13.73 -8.64
N MET A 505 12.06 -14.84 -7.96
CA MET A 505 10.76 -15.46 -7.77
C MET A 505 10.33 -15.29 -6.32
N ASN A 506 9.17 -14.65 -6.12
CA ASN A 506 8.65 -14.32 -4.79
C ASN A 506 7.99 -15.52 -4.09
N ASN A 507 7.74 -16.57 -4.84
CA ASN A 507 7.24 -17.86 -4.42
C ASN A 507 7.70 -18.90 -5.45
N VAL A 508 7.66 -20.17 -5.07
CA VAL A 508 7.91 -21.25 -6.01
C VAL A 508 6.75 -21.29 -7.03
N PRO A 509 7.04 -21.25 -8.35
CA PRO A 509 6.03 -21.43 -9.40
C PRO A 509 5.31 -22.78 -9.29
N PRO A 510 4.05 -22.89 -9.74
CA PRO A 510 3.27 -24.12 -9.57
C PRO A 510 3.81 -25.31 -10.37
N HIS A 511 4.29 -25.09 -11.61
CA HIS A 511 4.91 -26.15 -12.43
C HIS A 511 6.37 -25.87 -12.79
N PRO A 512 7.17 -26.93 -13.03
CA PRO A 512 8.54 -26.83 -13.51
C PRO A 512 8.68 -25.97 -14.79
N SER A 513 7.72 -26.09 -15.71
CA SER A 513 7.68 -25.30 -16.94
C SER A 513 7.61 -23.80 -16.67
N ASN A 514 6.78 -23.38 -15.70
CA ASN A 514 6.67 -21.98 -15.32
C ASN A 514 7.99 -21.46 -14.75
N TYR A 515 8.66 -22.26 -13.91
CA TYR A 515 9.97 -21.92 -13.37
C TYR A 515 11.00 -21.72 -14.47
N LEU A 516 11.14 -22.67 -15.38
CA LEU A 516 12.11 -22.61 -16.47
C LEU A 516 11.85 -21.42 -17.41
N GLN A 517 10.58 -21.13 -17.72
CA GLN A 517 10.22 -19.97 -18.54
C GLN A 517 10.55 -18.64 -17.87
N ARG A 518 10.32 -18.51 -16.55
CA ARG A 518 10.63 -17.30 -15.77
C ARG A 518 12.13 -17.14 -15.56
N ALA A 519 12.83 -18.20 -15.14
CA ALA A 519 14.27 -18.19 -14.93
C ALA A 519 15.03 -17.93 -16.25
N GLY A 520 14.56 -18.51 -17.37
CA GLY A 520 15.09 -18.26 -18.72
C GLY A 520 14.84 -16.86 -19.30
N ARG A 521 14.28 -15.95 -18.50
CA ARG A 521 14.28 -14.51 -18.79
C ARG A 521 15.62 -13.86 -18.46
N ALA A 522 16.38 -14.44 -17.54
CA ALA A 522 17.74 -14.02 -17.25
C ALA A 522 18.74 -14.66 -18.23
N GLY A 523 19.82 -13.96 -18.60
CA GLY A 523 20.93 -14.56 -19.36
C GLY A 523 20.69 -14.69 -20.86
N ARG A 524 19.99 -13.74 -21.47
CA ARG A 524 19.74 -13.72 -22.93
C ARG A 524 20.80 -12.87 -23.66
N ARG A 525 21.27 -13.32 -24.83
CA ARG A 525 22.16 -12.58 -25.77
C ARG A 525 23.56 -12.21 -25.22
N GLN A 526 24.43 -13.20 -24.99
CA GLN A 526 25.84 -13.05 -24.56
C GLN A 526 26.06 -12.30 -23.23
N GLU A 527 25.08 -12.27 -22.34
CA GLU A 527 25.33 -11.87 -20.95
C GLU A 527 26.28 -12.87 -20.27
N ALA A 528 27.41 -12.38 -19.77
CA ALA A 528 28.45 -13.23 -19.19
C ALA A 528 28.01 -13.96 -17.91
N ARG A 529 27.00 -13.44 -17.20
CA ARG A 529 26.48 -14.00 -15.94
C ARG A 529 24.99 -13.73 -15.81
N SER A 530 24.24 -14.70 -15.29
CA SER A 530 22.84 -14.55 -14.92
C SER A 530 22.54 -15.22 -13.59
N LEU A 531 21.54 -14.71 -12.87
CA LEU A 531 21.10 -15.24 -11.59
C LEU A 531 19.58 -15.34 -11.53
N ALA A 532 19.09 -16.51 -11.12
CA ALA A 532 17.71 -16.74 -10.74
C ALA A 532 17.65 -17.04 -9.24
N MET A 533 16.93 -16.21 -8.47
CA MET A 533 16.70 -16.44 -7.04
C MET A 533 15.24 -16.84 -6.80
N THR A 534 14.99 -17.83 -5.93
CA THR A 534 13.64 -18.20 -5.52
C THR A 534 13.49 -18.13 -4.00
N LEU A 535 12.48 -17.41 -3.54
CA LEU A 535 12.09 -17.42 -2.13
C LEU A 535 11.07 -18.53 -1.88
N CYS A 536 11.48 -19.56 -1.14
CA CYS A 536 10.60 -20.64 -0.68
C CYS A 536 9.90 -20.26 0.63
N LYS A 537 8.57 -20.25 0.64
CA LYS A 537 7.74 -19.99 1.82
C LYS A 537 7.55 -21.27 2.65
N SER A 538 6.99 -21.14 3.85
CA SER A 538 6.67 -22.26 4.74
C SER A 538 5.39 -23.03 4.34
N ASN A 539 5.18 -23.25 3.04
CA ASN A 539 4.07 -24.07 2.54
C ASN A 539 4.62 -25.41 2.01
N PRO A 540 3.80 -26.48 1.91
CA PRO A 540 4.28 -27.81 1.55
C PRO A 540 4.99 -27.88 0.19
N HIS A 541 4.49 -27.16 -0.82
CA HIS A 541 5.06 -27.13 -2.17
C HIS A 541 6.46 -26.49 -2.15
N ASP A 542 6.56 -25.29 -1.59
CA ASP A 542 7.81 -24.53 -1.50
C ASP A 542 8.87 -25.28 -0.66
N GLN A 543 8.45 -25.97 0.42
CA GLN A 543 9.36 -26.81 1.23
C GLN A 543 9.86 -28.04 0.48
N SER A 544 8.99 -28.70 -0.30
CA SER A 544 9.39 -29.82 -1.17
C SER A 544 10.43 -29.39 -2.20
N VAL A 545 10.22 -28.24 -2.85
CA VAL A 545 11.19 -27.67 -3.80
C VAL A 545 12.46 -27.18 -3.11
N PHE A 546 12.38 -26.70 -1.87
CA PHE A 546 13.58 -26.38 -1.10
C PHE A 546 14.41 -27.63 -0.76
N GLY A 547 13.75 -28.76 -0.49
CA GLY A 547 14.41 -30.05 -0.28
C GLY A 547 15.00 -30.65 -1.56
N ASN A 548 14.44 -30.35 -2.73
CA ASN A 548 14.99 -30.69 -4.04
C ASN A 548 15.08 -29.46 -4.94
N THR A 549 16.17 -28.71 -4.79
CA THR A 549 16.40 -27.45 -5.54
C THR A 549 16.51 -27.65 -7.05
N ARG A 550 16.75 -28.88 -7.51
CA ARG A 550 16.81 -29.24 -8.93
C ARG A 550 15.46 -29.67 -9.51
N TRP A 551 14.37 -29.63 -8.73
CA TRP A 551 13.02 -30.03 -9.12
C TRP A 551 12.59 -29.52 -10.50
N ALA A 552 12.92 -28.29 -10.86
CA ALA A 552 12.52 -27.73 -12.16
C ALA A 552 13.25 -28.38 -13.35
N PHE A 553 14.46 -28.89 -13.14
CA PHE A 553 15.34 -29.45 -14.16
C PHE A 553 15.23 -30.98 -14.26
N ASP A 554 15.00 -31.64 -13.12
CA ASP A 554 14.97 -33.10 -13.06
C ASP A 554 13.59 -33.68 -13.43
N ASN A 555 12.51 -32.89 -13.31
CA ASN A 555 11.17 -33.31 -13.69
C ASN A 555 10.96 -33.27 -15.20
N ARG A 556 10.44 -34.37 -15.75
CA ARG A 556 10.04 -34.43 -17.17
C ARG A 556 8.80 -33.56 -17.39
N LEU A 557 8.93 -32.58 -18.28
CA LEU A 557 7.82 -31.76 -18.73
C LEU A 557 6.88 -32.61 -19.60
N PRO A 558 5.61 -32.84 -19.20
CA PRO A 558 4.67 -33.53 -20.06
C PRO A 558 4.38 -32.68 -21.31
N ALA A 559 4.24 -33.34 -22.46
CA ALA A 559 3.79 -32.66 -23.67
C ALA A 559 2.37 -32.07 -23.43
N PRO A 560 2.10 -30.83 -23.88
CA PRO A 560 0.76 -30.26 -23.76
C PRO A 560 -0.23 -31.14 -24.51
N LYS A 561 -1.32 -31.52 -23.84
CA LYS A 561 -2.40 -32.31 -24.42
C LYS A 561 -3.63 -31.42 -24.54
N VAL A 562 -4.22 -31.39 -25.73
CA VAL A 562 -5.56 -30.84 -25.92
C VAL A 562 -6.53 -32.00 -25.79
N SER A 563 -7.40 -31.97 -24.78
CA SER A 563 -8.49 -32.95 -24.68
C SER A 563 -9.62 -32.53 -25.59
N LEU A 564 -10.02 -33.43 -26.49
CA LEU A 564 -11.21 -33.31 -27.33
C LEU A 564 -12.38 -34.14 -26.76
N ASP A 565 -12.26 -34.51 -25.48
CA ASP A 565 -13.19 -35.42 -24.79
C ASP A 565 -14.35 -34.68 -24.13
N SER A 566 -14.33 -33.34 -24.13
CA SER A 566 -15.41 -32.53 -23.53
C SER A 566 -16.61 -32.46 -24.49
N PRO A 567 -17.71 -33.20 -24.24
CA PRO A 567 -18.88 -33.16 -25.10
C PRO A 567 -19.47 -31.75 -25.17
N VAL A 568 -19.44 -31.01 -24.04
CA VAL A 568 -19.95 -29.64 -23.94
C VAL A 568 -19.20 -28.68 -24.88
N ILE A 569 -17.86 -28.72 -24.90
CA ILE A 569 -17.08 -27.82 -25.77
C ILE A 569 -17.32 -28.17 -27.24
N VAL A 570 -17.28 -29.46 -27.57
CA VAL A 570 -17.50 -29.94 -28.94
C VAL A 570 -18.90 -29.55 -29.42
N GLN A 571 -19.92 -29.75 -28.59
CA GLN A 571 -21.31 -29.41 -28.90
C GLN A 571 -21.50 -27.91 -29.13
N ARG A 572 -20.85 -27.03 -28.35
CA ARG A 572 -20.84 -25.58 -28.59
C ARG A 572 -20.28 -25.20 -29.96
N HIS A 573 -19.21 -25.86 -30.39
CA HIS A 573 -18.66 -25.63 -31.74
C HIS A 573 -19.61 -26.11 -32.84
N VAL A 574 -20.32 -27.23 -32.61
CA VAL A 574 -21.37 -27.70 -33.52
C VAL A 574 -22.54 -26.71 -33.56
N GLN A 575 -23.03 -26.25 -32.41
CA GLN A 575 -24.09 -25.26 -32.29
C GLN A 575 -23.75 -23.96 -33.02
N ALA A 576 -22.52 -23.46 -32.86
CA ALA A 576 -22.04 -22.29 -33.59
C ALA A 576 -22.06 -22.51 -35.12
N HIS A 577 -21.63 -23.69 -35.58
CA HIS A 577 -21.65 -24.03 -37.00
C HIS A 577 -23.07 -24.12 -37.56
N LEU A 578 -23.97 -24.80 -36.85
CA LEU A 578 -25.38 -24.94 -37.19
C LEU A 578 -26.09 -23.58 -37.20
N LEU A 579 -25.89 -22.76 -36.18
CA LEU A 579 -26.50 -21.44 -36.07
C LEU A 579 -26.00 -20.52 -37.18
N SER A 580 -24.70 -20.52 -37.46
CA SER A 580 -24.14 -19.74 -38.57
C SER A 580 -24.78 -20.12 -39.91
N TRP A 581 -24.93 -21.42 -40.17
CA TRP A 581 -25.55 -21.90 -41.41
C TRP A 581 -27.04 -21.51 -41.48
N PHE A 582 -27.78 -21.75 -40.39
CA PHE A 582 -29.20 -21.40 -40.30
C PHE A 582 -29.44 -19.90 -40.53
N LEU A 583 -28.66 -19.03 -39.89
CA LEU A 583 -28.79 -17.59 -40.05
C LEU A 583 -28.42 -17.15 -41.47
N GLN A 584 -27.38 -17.72 -42.07
CA GLN A 584 -27.03 -17.44 -43.47
C GLN A 584 -28.17 -17.82 -44.41
N GLU A 585 -28.77 -19.00 -44.29
CA GLU A 585 -29.88 -19.41 -45.15
C GLU A 585 -31.15 -18.60 -44.90
N THR A 586 -31.46 -18.31 -43.63
CA THR A 586 -32.71 -17.65 -43.23
C THR A 586 -32.71 -16.15 -43.53
N LEU A 587 -31.54 -15.51 -43.54
CA LEU A 587 -31.38 -14.07 -43.77
C LEU A 587 -30.85 -13.75 -45.18
N LYS A 588 -30.77 -14.74 -46.07
CA LYS A 588 -30.49 -14.49 -47.49
C LYS A 588 -31.60 -13.60 -48.09
N GLY A 589 -31.23 -12.39 -48.50
CA GLY A 589 -32.12 -11.43 -49.16
C GLY A 589 -32.80 -10.41 -48.23
N SER A 590 -32.59 -10.46 -46.91
CA SER A 590 -33.00 -9.38 -46.02
C SER A 590 -31.91 -8.32 -45.91
N ASN A 591 -32.26 -7.03 -46.00
CA ASN A 591 -31.33 -5.90 -45.84
C ASN A 591 -30.87 -5.70 -44.37
N GLN A 592 -31.12 -6.67 -43.48
CA GLN A 592 -30.69 -6.63 -42.09
C GLN A 592 -29.24 -7.10 -41.99
N GLU A 593 -28.38 -6.25 -41.42
CA GLU A 593 -27.00 -6.61 -41.11
C GLU A 593 -26.98 -7.86 -40.20
N GLN A 594 -26.38 -8.96 -40.69
CA GLN A 594 -26.27 -10.26 -40.02
C GLN A 594 -25.61 -10.19 -38.63
N LEU A 595 -25.01 -9.05 -38.25
CA LEU A 595 -24.25 -8.83 -37.03
C LEU A 595 -25.01 -8.06 -35.93
N LYS A 596 -26.30 -7.70 -36.11
CA LYS A 596 -27.10 -6.90 -35.15
C LYS A 596 -28.42 -7.55 -34.70
N LEU A 597 -28.51 -8.89 -34.68
CA LEU A 597 -29.70 -9.56 -34.15
C LEU A 597 -29.83 -9.34 -32.64
N SER A 598 -30.97 -8.80 -32.22
CA SER A 598 -31.37 -8.68 -30.81
C SER A 598 -32.05 -9.96 -30.31
N CYS A 599 -32.12 -10.13 -28.99
CA CYS A 599 -32.77 -11.28 -28.37
C CYS A 599 -34.27 -11.32 -28.70
N ALA A 600 -34.97 -10.19 -28.73
CA ALA A 600 -36.38 -10.10 -29.12
C ALA A 600 -36.62 -10.68 -30.53
N ALA A 601 -35.83 -10.24 -31.51
CA ALA A 601 -35.97 -10.69 -32.89
C ALA A 601 -35.78 -12.22 -33.04
N PHE A 602 -35.04 -12.84 -32.12
CA PHE A 602 -34.72 -14.26 -32.18
C PHE A 602 -35.66 -15.15 -31.35
N PHE A 603 -36.02 -14.71 -30.14
CA PHE A 603 -36.82 -15.49 -29.20
C PHE A 603 -38.32 -15.20 -29.31
N LEU A 604 -38.73 -13.97 -29.57
CA LEU A 604 -40.14 -13.60 -29.66
C LEU A 604 -40.77 -13.99 -31.01
N VAL A 605 -42.09 -14.08 -31.01
CA VAL A 605 -42.93 -14.51 -32.13
C VAL A 605 -43.33 -13.25 -32.92
N PRO A 606 -42.97 -13.12 -34.21
CA PRO A 606 -43.56 -12.08 -35.07
C PRO A 606 -45.07 -12.36 -35.23
N GLU A 607 -45.90 -11.32 -35.33
CA GLU A 607 -47.38 -11.39 -35.26
C GLU A 607 -48.07 -12.42 -36.18
N ASP A 608 -47.36 -13.04 -37.14
CA ASP A 608 -47.89 -14.10 -38.03
C ASP A 608 -46.96 -15.35 -38.21
N SER A 609 -45.97 -15.61 -37.35
CA SER A 609 -45.05 -16.76 -37.59
C SER A 609 -44.33 -17.33 -36.36
N ARG A 610 -43.70 -18.52 -36.49
CA ARG A 610 -42.84 -19.10 -35.44
C ARG A 610 -41.58 -18.26 -35.22
N SER A 611 -41.19 -18.02 -33.95
CA SER A 611 -39.92 -17.37 -33.56
C SER A 611 -38.70 -18.04 -34.22
N LEU A 612 -37.63 -17.27 -34.48
CA LEU A 612 -36.41 -17.80 -35.13
C LEU A 612 -35.75 -18.93 -34.32
N SER A 613 -35.76 -18.87 -32.98
CA SER A 613 -35.30 -19.95 -32.10
C SER A 613 -36.07 -21.27 -32.34
N MET A 614 -37.40 -21.22 -32.39
CA MET A 614 -38.25 -22.38 -32.69
C MET A 614 -38.04 -22.89 -34.13
N ARG A 615 -37.83 -21.99 -35.09
CA ARG A 615 -37.47 -22.34 -36.47
C ARG A 615 -36.11 -23.04 -36.52
N PHE A 616 -35.14 -22.56 -35.76
CA PHE A 616 -33.82 -23.19 -35.62
C PHE A 616 -33.95 -24.60 -35.02
N SER A 617 -34.64 -24.76 -33.89
CA SER A 617 -34.83 -26.08 -33.26
C SER A 617 -35.57 -27.05 -34.19
N THR A 618 -36.61 -26.57 -34.91
CA THR A 618 -37.32 -27.38 -35.91
C THR A 618 -36.41 -27.74 -37.09
N TRP A 619 -35.58 -26.81 -37.55
CA TRP A 619 -34.63 -27.02 -38.64
C TRP A 619 -33.57 -28.05 -38.26
N CYS A 620 -32.99 -27.95 -37.06
CA CYS A 620 -32.08 -28.94 -36.49
C CYS A 620 -32.71 -30.34 -36.45
N ARG A 621 -33.95 -30.48 -35.97
CA ARG A 621 -34.64 -31.77 -35.93
C ARG A 621 -34.98 -32.33 -37.32
N ARG A 622 -35.11 -31.49 -38.35
CA ARG A 622 -35.39 -31.90 -39.75
C ARG A 622 -34.13 -32.20 -40.55
N LEU A 623 -32.97 -31.67 -40.14
CA LEU A 623 -31.67 -31.94 -40.76
C LEU A 623 -31.29 -33.42 -40.75
N SER A 624 -31.87 -34.22 -39.82
CA SER A 624 -31.70 -35.68 -39.79
C SER A 624 -32.19 -36.36 -41.07
N ALA A 625 -33.20 -35.80 -41.75
CA ALA A 625 -33.79 -36.38 -42.95
C ALA A 625 -33.06 -35.96 -44.25
N HIS A 626 -32.50 -34.75 -44.31
CA HIS A 626 -31.76 -34.21 -45.46
C HIS A 626 -30.73 -33.17 -44.99
N CYS A 627 -29.48 -33.59 -44.81
CA CYS A 627 -28.36 -32.70 -44.46
C CYS A 627 -27.60 -32.29 -45.74
N PRO A 628 -27.44 -30.98 -46.04
CA PRO A 628 -26.65 -30.54 -47.20
C PRO A 628 -25.19 -31.01 -47.12
N ASP A 629 -24.62 -31.46 -48.24
CA ASP A 629 -23.26 -32.02 -48.30
C ASP A 629 -22.18 -31.09 -47.70
N ARG A 630 -22.31 -29.78 -47.90
CA ARG A 630 -21.36 -28.79 -47.39
C ARG A 630 -21.43 -28.66 -45.87
N LEU A 631 -22.63 -28.72 -45.29
CA LEU A 631 -22.85 -28.72 -43.84
C LEU A 631 -22.34 -30.03 -43.22
N ALA A 632 -22.64 -31.17 -43.85
CA ALA A 632 -22.16 -32.49 -43.42
C ALA A 632 -20.62 -32.57 -43.43
N LYS A 633 -19.96 -32.02 -44.46
CA LYS A 633 -18.49 -31.92 -44.52
C LYS A 633 -17.91 -31.06 -43.39
N GLY A 634 -18.52 -29.89 -43.12
CA GLY A 634 -18.12 -29.01 -42.03
C GLY A 634 -18.26 -29.68 -40.66
N LEU A 635 -19.39 -30.34 -40.42
CA LEU A 635 -19.64 -31.10 -39.20
C LEU A 635 -18.63 -32.24 -39.03
N LYS A 636 -18.37 -33.03 -40.07
CA LYS A 636 -17.36 -34.11 -40.03
C LYS A 636 -15.97 -33.58 -39.68
N HIS A 637 -15.62 -32.37 -40.11
CA HIS A 637 -14.37 -31.74 -39.74
C HIS A 637 -14.31 -31.35 -38.26
N ILE A 638 -15.38 -30.76 -37.73
CA ILE A 638 -15.50 -30.37 -36.31
C ILE A 638 -15.45 -31.59 -35.40
N LEU A 639 -16.10 -32.69 -35.78
CA LEU A 639 -16.24 -33.88 -34.95
C LEU A 639 -15.05 -34.84 -35.00
N ARG A 640 -14.10 -34.64 -35.92
CA ARG A 640 -12.96 -35.53 -36.14
C ARG A 640 -12.12 -35.65 -34.86
N ASN A 641 -11.86 -36.89 -34.42
CA ASN A 641 -11.12 -37.21 -33.19
C ASN A 641 -11.72 -36.61 -31.90
N THR A 642 -13.03 -36.33 -31.88
CA THR A 642 -13.75 -35.84 -30.68
C THR A 642 -14.62 -36.94 -30.09
N VAL A 643 -15.13 -36.73 -28.87
CA VAL A 643 -16.11 -37.63 -28.22
C VAL A 643 -17.37 -37.88 -29.08
N HIS A 644 -17.70 -36.97 -30.00
CA HIS A 644 -18.87 -37.06 -30.88
C HIS A 644 -18.57 -37.60 -32.29
N GLU A 645 -17.35 -38.06 -32.60
CA GLU A 645 -16.99 -38.56 -33.93
C GLU A 645 -17.86 -39.74 -34.40
N ARG A 646 -18.24 -40.62 -33.45
CA ARG A 646 -19.08 -41.80 -33.70
C ARG A 646 -20.54 -41.59 -33.32
N THR A 647 -20.89 -40.42 -32.82
CA THR A 647 -22.28 -40.10 -32.48
C THR A 647 -23.06 -39.87 -33.78
N ALA A 648 -24.27 -40.43 -33.87
CA ALA A 648 -25.13 -40.21 -35.02
C ALA A 648 -25.41 -38.70 -35.17
N PRO A 649 -25.29 -38.11 -36.38
CA PRO A 649 -25.54 -36.69 -36.60
C PRO A 649 -26.91 -36.22 -36.10
N GLU A 650 -27.93 -37.09 -36.20
CA GLU A 650 -29.26 -36.84 -35.67
C GLU A 650 -29.26 -36.53 -34.16
N ALA A 651 -28.53 -37.30 -33.36
CA ALA A 651 -28.44 -37.05 -31.92
C ALA A 651 -27.78 -35.71 -31.63
N ILE A 652 -26.76 -35.32 -32.41
CA ILE A 652 -26.05 -34.05 -32.27
C ILE A 652 -26.96 -32.87 -32.63
N PHE A 653 -27.74 -33.00 -33.70
CA PHE A 653 -28.71 -31.98 -34.09
C PHE A 653 -29.85 -31.86 -33.08
N ASN A 654 -30.33 -32.98 -32.54
CA ASN A 654 -31.35 -32.99 -31.50
C ASN A 654 -30.84 -32.30 -30.22
N MET A 655 -29.61 -32.61 -29.78
CA MET A 655 -28.98 -31.89 -28.66
C MET A 655 -28.91 -30.38 -28.90
N ALA A 656 -28.55 -29.93 -30.11
CA ALA A 656 -28.55 -28.51 -30.44
C ALA A 656 -29.96 -27.89 -30.43
N ALA A 657 -30.97 -28.65 -30.87
CA ALA A 657 -32.36 -28.21 -30.87
C ALA A 657 -32.94 -28.11 -29.45
N ASP A 658 -32.61 -29.07 -28.59
CA ASP A 658 -33.07 -29.17 -27.21
C ASP A 658 -32.41 -28.09 -26.35
N GLU A 659 -31.08 -27.92 -26.40
CA GLU A 659 -30.39 -26.84 -25.67
C GLU A 659 -30.85 -25.44 -26.10
N MET A 660 -31.12 -25.22 -27.39
CA MET A 660 -31.74 -23.97 -27.85
C MET A 660 -33.17 -23.82 -27.33
N GLY A 661 -33.93 -24.92 -27.27
CA GLY A 661 -35.29 -24.94 -26.74
C GLY A 661 -35.33 -24.56 -25.26
N ASP A 662 -34.49 -25.18 -24.44
CA ASP A 662 -34.37 -24.91 -23.01
C ASP A 662 -33.94 -23.46 -22.76
N LEU A 663 -32.96 -22.96 -23.51
CA LEU A 663 -32.51 -21.58 -23.44
C LEU A 663 -33.63 -20.61 -23.81
N ALA A 664 -34.32 -20.86 -24.93
CA ALA A 664 -35.43 -20.03 -25.39
C ALA A 664 -36.60 -20.05 -24.41
N GLN A 665 -36.92 -21.20 -23.80
CA GLN A 665 -37.95 -21.32 -22.78
C GLN A 665 -37.58 -20.53 -21.52
N GLY A 666 -36.33 -20.66 -21.05
CA GLY A 666 -35.86 -19.93 -19.88
C GLY A 666 -35.84 -18.41 -20.09
N TRP A 667 -35.43 -17.95 -21.28
CA TRP A 667 -35.48 -16.54 -21.65
C TRP A 667 -36.92 -16.02 -21.79
N LYS A 668 -37.81 -16.80 -22.42
CA LYS A 668 -39.24 -16.45 -22.56
C LYS A 668 -39.96 -16.38 -21.23
N ALA A 669 -39.75 -17.35 -20.34
CA ALA A 669 -40.36 -17.33 -19.01
C ALA A 669 -39.92 -16.09 -18.21
N GLU A 670 -38.65 -15.67 -18.36
CA GLU A 670 -38.16 -14.43 -17.76
C GLU A 670 -38.86 -13.19 -18.35
N TRP A 671 -39.06 -13.15 -19.66
CA TRP A 671 -39.80 -12.08 -20.34
C TRP A 671 -41.30 -12.06 -19.97
N GLU A 672 -41.96 -13.22 -19.97
CA GLU A 672 -43.40 -13.39 -19.65
C GLU A 672 -43.70 -13.00 -18.20
N ASN A 673 -42.85 -13.38 -17.24
CA ASN A 673 -43.01 -12.96 -15.85
C ASN A 673 -42.94 -11.42 -15.72
N LEU A 674 -42.00 -10.78 -16.43
CA LEU A 674 -41.91 -9.32 -16.44
C LEU A 674 -43.15 -8.68 -17.11
N ASP A 675 -43.71 -9.32 -18.13
CA ASP A 675 -44.92 -8.84 -18.80
C ASP A 675 -46.17 -8.96 -17.90
N ILE A 676 -46.29 -10.06 -17.16
CA ILE A 676 -47.33 -10.26 -16.13
C ILE A 676 -47.20 -9.18 -15.04
N ASP A 677 -45.99 -9.00 -14.48
CA ASP A 677 -45.75 -7.98 -13.46
C ASP A 677 -46.09 -6.57 -14.01
N ARG A 678 -45.78 -6.30 -15.28
CA ARG A 678 -46.15 -5.05 -15.94
C ARG A 678 -47.67 -4.88 -16.03
N ALA A 679 -48.41 -5.93 -16.39
CA ALA A 679 -49.87 -5.90 -16.49
C ALA A 679 -50.54 -5.69 -15.12
N GLU A 680 -50.07 -6.38 -14.07
CA GLU A 680 -50.56 -6.22 -12.69
C GLU A 680 -50.35 -4.79 -12.18
N ILE A 681 -49.15 -4.24 -12.36
CA ILE A 681 -48.83 -2.86 -11.95
C ILE A 681 -49.64 -1.83 -12.75
N THR A 682 -49.96 -2.13 -14.02
CA THR A 682 -50.83 -1.28 -14.84
C THR A 682 -52.24 -1.25 -14.24
N ALA A 683 -52.77 -2.37 -13.77
CA ALA A 683 -54.07 -2.47 -13.13
C ALA A 683 -54.13 -1.78 -11.76
N GLU A 684 -53.07 -1.88 -10.94
CA GLU A 684 -53.07 -1.33 -9.56
C GLU A 684 -52.65 0.15 -9.48
N ALA A 685 -51.62 0.56 -10.23
CA ALA A 685 -50.96 1.86 -10.05
C ALA A 685 -50.96 2.73 -11.33
N GLY A 686 -51.42 2.19 -12.46
CA GLY A 686 -51.49 2.87 -13.75
C GLY A 686 -50.13 3.04 -14.46
N GLU A 687 -50.18 3.33 -15.76
CA GLU A 687 -49.02 3.44 -16.67
C GLU A 687 -48.05 4.59 -16.33
N LYS A 688 -48.46 5.53 -15.47
CA LYS A 688 -47.62 6.66 -15.03
C LYS A 688 -46.80 6.34 -13.77
N SER A 689 -46.99 5.18 -13.15
CA SER A 689 -46.28 4.81 -11.93
C SER A 689 -44.77 4.59 -12.19
N PRO A 690 -43.89 4.93 -11.21
CA PRO A 690 -42.47 4.61 -11.31
C PRO A 690 -42.19 3.10 -11.48
N ALA A 691 -43.03 2.24 -10.90
CA ALA A 691 -42.93 0.79 -10.98
C ALA A 691 -43.33 0.24 -12.36
N TYR A 692 -44.27 0.87 -13.07
CA TYR A 692 -44.56 0.50 -14.46
C TYR A 692 -43.39 0.83 -15.40
N ARG A 693 -42.82 2.04 -15.25
CA ARG A 693 -41.66 2.49 -16.06
C ARG A 693 -40.45 1.59 -15.86
N ALA A 694 -40.21 1.20 -14.61
CA ALA A 694 -39.18 0.28 -14.20
C ALA A 694 -39.19 -1.05 -14.96
N ILE A 695 -40.32 -1.74 -14.93
CA ILE A 695 -40.50 -3.04 -15.58
C ILE A 695 -40.48 -2.89 -17.09
N SER A 696 -41.07 -1.83 -17.62
CA SER A 696 -41.03 -1.53 -19.06
C SER A 696 -39.60 -1.35 -19.58
N PHE A 697 -38.72 -0.68 -18.82
CA PHE A 697 -37.30 -0.60 -19.17
C PHE A 697 -36.59 -1.96 -19.09
N HIS A 698 -36.94 -2.83 -18.14
CA HIS A 698 -36.38 -4.19 -18.05
C HIS A 698 -36.73 -5.04 -19.26
N ILE A 699 -38.00 -5.03 -19.65
CA ILE A 699 -38.48 -5.75 -20.83
C ILE A 699 -37.72 -5.26 -22.06
N LYS A 700 -37.65 -3.93 -22.27
CA LYS A 700 -36.93 -3.35 -23.41
C LYS A 700 -35.45 -3.72 -23.43
N ARG A 701 -34.79 -3.74 -22.27
CA ARG A 701 -33.37 -4.13 -22.16
C ARG A 701 -33.17 -5.61 -22.51
N LEU A 702 -34.04 -6.47 -21.98
CA LEU A 702 -34.00 -7.91 -22.28
C LEU A 702 -34.18 -8.15 -23.78
N GLU A 703 -35.10 -7.40 -24.40
CA GLU A 703 -35.40 -7.43 -25.83
C GLU A 703 -34.23 -6.98 -26.72
N ASP A 704 -33.58 -5.86 -26.37
CA ASP A 704 -32.52 -5.21 -27.16
C ASP A 704 -31.12 -5.85 -26.97
N GLU A 705 -30.95 -6.79 -26.03
CA GLU A 705 -29.64 -7.43 -25.76
C GLU A 705 -29.08 -8.17 -27.01
N TYR A 706 -27.76 -8.09 -27.20
CA TYR A 706 -27.11 -8.69 -28.36
C TYR A 706 -27.12 -10.22 -28.31
N LEU A 707 -27.73 -10.85 -29.32
CA LEU A 707 -28.00 -12.30 -29.33
C LEU A 707 -26.76 -13.17 -29.12
N LEU A 708 -25.66 -12.92 -29.85
CA LEU A 708 -24.47 -13.79 -29.76
C LEU A 708 -23.84 -13.73 -28.36
N ARG A 709 -23.94 -12.58 -27.69
CA ARG A 709 -23.46 -12.43 -26.31
C ARG A 709 -24.33 -13.23 -25.35
N GLU A 710 -25.65 -13.14 -25.47
CA GLU A 710 -26.56 -13.91 -24.61
C GLU A 710 -26.39 -15.42 -24.80
N LEU A 711 -26.27 -15.88 -26.05
CA LEU A 711 -26.01 -17.28 -26.36
C LEU A 711 -24.64 -17.77 -25.85
N ALA A 712 -23.60 -16.94 -25.91
CA ALA A 712 -22.29 -17.27 -25.34
C ALA A 712 -22.33 -17.30 -23.80
N ASN A 713 -22.99 -16.33 -23.16
CA ASN A 713 -23.13 -16.22 -21.71
C ASN A 713 -23.90 -17.41 -21.12
N ARG A 714 -24.98 -17.84 -21.78
CA ARG A 714 -25.76 -19.02 -21.39
C ARG A 714 -25.15 -20.35 -21.85
N GLY A 715 -23.99 -20.31 -22.51
CA GLY A 715 -23.21 -21.50 -22.83
C GLY A 715 -23.69 -22.29 -24.05
N PHE A 716 -24.49 -21.69 -24.93
CA PHE A 716 -24.87 -22.25 -26.24
C PHE A 716 -23.79 -22.03 -27.31
N LEU A 717 -22.98 -20.96 -27.20
CA LEU A 717 -21.87 -20.67 -28.11
C LEU A 717 -20.51 -20.79 -27.42
N PRO A 718 -19.42 -21.03 -28.18
CA PRO A 718 -18.06 -20.89 -27.67
C PRO A 718 -17.80 -19.42 -27.31
N ALA A 719 -17.32 -19.17 -26.10
CA ALA A 719 -16.92 -17.83 -25.67
C ALA A 719 -15.40 -17.65 -25.79
N TYR A 720 -14.95 -16.53 -26.36
CA TYR A 720 -13.52 -16.19 -26.40
C TYR A 720 -13.09 -15.60 -25.05
N GLY A 721 -12.77 -16.49 -24.11
CA GLY A 721 -12.31 -16.13 -22.77
C GLY A 721 -12.89 -17.05 -21.70
N PHE A 722 -12.05 -17.90 -21.13
CA PHE A 722 -12.34 -18.46 -19.80
C PHE A 722 -12.02 -17.38 -18.77
N PRO A 723 -12.95 -16.99 -17.86
CA PRO A 723 -14.27 -17.55 -17.53
C PRO A 723 -15.48 -16.71 -18.01
N GLY A 724 -16.66 -17.31 -18.17
CA GLY A 724 -17.90 -16.62 -18.56
C GLY A 724 -18.50 -15.71 -17.48
N HIS A 725 -18.04 -15.80 -16.23
CA HIS A 725 -18.47 -14.95 -15.12
C HIS A 725 -17.29 -14.11 -14.65
N ILE A 726 -17.10 -12.95 -15.28
CA ILE A 726 -16.07 -11.98 -14.92
C ILE A 726 -16.73 -10.81 -14.20
N ALA A 727 -16.15 -10.39 -13.08
CA ALA A 727 -16.51 -9.16 -12.41
C ALA A 727 -15.47 -8.07 -12.67
N PRO A 728 -15.87 -6.88 -13.17
CA PRO A 728 -15.02 -5.72 -13.18
C PRO A 728 -14.93 -5.10 -11.78
N PHE A 729 -13.84 -4.41 -11.51
CA PHE A 729 -13.69 -3.54 -10.35
C PHE A 729 -13.64 -2.09 -10.83
N ASP A 730 -14.68 -1.33 -10.49
CA ASP A 730 -14.69 0.11 -10.69
C ASP A 730 -13.76 0.76 -9.65
N ASN A 731 -12.64 1.29 -10.14
CA ASN A 731 -11.66 2.00 -9.35
C ASN A 731 -11.76 3.52 -9.48
N TYR A 732 -12.85 4.01 -10.08
CA TYR A 732 -13.08 5.43 -10.28
C TYR A 732 -13.38 6.12 -8.95
N THR A 733 -12.72 7.24 -8.72
CA THR A 733 -12.81 7.98 -7.46
C THR A 733 -13.35 9.38 -7.70
N VAL A 734 -13.97 9.98 -6.68
CA VAL A 734 -14.41 11.39 -6.72
C VAL A 734 -13.27 12.34 -7.09
N ALA A 735 -12.04 12.04 -6.68
CA ALA A 735 -10.86 12.82 -7.05
C ALA A 735 -10.55 12.76 -8.55
N GLN A 736 -10.70 11.57 -9.17
CA GLN A 736 -10.58 11.41 -10.62
C GLN A 736 -11.75 12.08 -11.35
N PHE A 737 -12.97 11.94 -10.85
CA PHE A 737 -14.15 12.59 -11.42
C PHE A 737 -14.03 14.13 -11.47
N LYS A 738 -13.65 14.75 -10.34
CA LYS A 738 -13.45 16.21 -10.28
C LYS A 738 -12.36 16.69 -11.23
N ARG A 739 -11.30 15.88 -11.41
CA ARG A 739 -10.22 16.16 -12.36
C ARG A 739 -10.71 16.07 -13.80
N ASP A 740 -11.48 15.04 -14.11
CA ASP A 740 -12.01 14.81 -15.45
C ASP A 740 -13.03 15.86 -15.85
N GLN A 741 -13.82 16.41 -14.91
CA GLN A 741 -14.64 17.60 -15.15
C GLN A 741 -13.79 18.81 -15.53
N ARG A 742 -12.73 19.14 -14.76
CA ARG A 742 -11.83 20.26 -15.08
C ARG A 742 -11.14 20.09 -16.44
N ALA A 743 -10.72 18.87 -16.78
CA ALA A 743 -10.09 18.58 -18.07
C ALA A 743 -11.07 18.64 -19.26
N ARG A 744 -12.38 18.38 -19.04
CA ARG A 744 -13.44 18.53 -20.04
C ARG A 744 -13.73 20.00 -20.37
N GLU A 745 -13.49 20.92 -19.44
CA GLU A 745 -13.68 22.37 -19.67
C GLU A 745 -12.59 22.98 -20.56
N GLU A 746 -11.43 22.32 -20.74
CA GLU A 746 -10.27 22.85 -21.49
C GLU A 746 -9.92 22.08 -22.80
N GLY A 747 -10.67 21.06 -23.22
CA GLY A 747 -10.32 20.31 -24.44
C GLY A 747 -11.39 19.37 -25.02
N ARG A 748 -11.35 19.23 -26.36
CA ARG A 748 -12.31 18.48 -27.21
C ARG A 748 -12.71 17.10 -26.66
N GLU A 749 -14.02 16.85 -26.76
CA GLU A 749 -14.72 15.61 -26.44
C GLU A 749 -14.36 14.44 -27.37
N ASP A 750 -13.15 13.91 -27.29
CA ASP A 750 -12.83 12.62 -27.91
C ASP A 750 -12.08 11.73 -26.92
N ASN A 751 -12.82 11.15 -25.97
CA ASN A 751 -12.26 10.11 -25.10
C ASN A 751 -13.32 9.08 -24.66
N ARG A 752 -13.98 8.45 -25.64
CA ARG A 752 -14.74 7.19 -25.46
C ARG A 752 -13.83 5.97 -25.17
N CYS A 753 -12.52 6.15 -25.07
CA CYS A 753 -11.53 5.07 -24.85
C CYS A 753 -11.29 4.68 -23.38
N ARG A 754 -11.90 5.36 -22.39
CA ARG A 754 -11.55 5.17 -20.96
C ARG A 754 -12.17 3.92 -20.29
N PHE A 755 -13.28 3.39 -20.80
CA PHE A 755 -14.01 2.28 -20.16
C PHE A 755 -13.56 0.86 -20.56
N ARG A 756 -12.65 0.73 -21.53
CA ARG A 756 -12.21 -0.57 -22.06
C ARG A 756 -11.20 -1.33 -21.19
N GLU A 757 -10.82 -0.79 -20.03
CA GLU A 757 -9.62 -1.24 -19.29
C GLU A 757 -9.81 -1.36 -17.76
N MET A 758 -11.03 -1.66 -17.27
CA MET A 758 -11.24 -1.92 -15.84
C MET A 758 -10.60 -3.24 -15.40
N PRO A 759 -9.94 -3.30 -14.22
CA PRO A 759 -9.41 -4.54 -13.67
C PRO A 759 -10.53 -5.57 -13.49
N SER A 760 -10.33 -6.79 -14.00
CA SER A 760 -11.38 -7.79 -14.01
C SER A 760 -10.88 -9.16 -13.51
N ARG A 761 -11.78 -9.90 -12.86
CA ARG A 761 -11.51 -11.20 -12.23
C ARG A 761 -12.63 -12.18 -12.47
N ASP A 762 -12.31 -13.47 -12.45
CA ASP A 762 -13.32 -14.52 -12.36
C ASP A 762 -14.18 -14.32 -11.10
N LEU A 763 -15.45 -14.71 -11.17
CA LEU A 763 -16.41 -14.43 -10.11
C LEU A 763 -15.99 -15.00 -8.74
N ALA A 764 -15.38 -16.18 -8.70
CA ALA A 764 -14.93 -16.80 -7.45
C ALA A 764 -13.79 -16.01 -6.79
N ALA A 765 -12.83 -15.52 -7.60
CA ALA A 765 -11.79 -14.61 -7.11
C ALA A 765 -12.36 -13.24 -6.75
N ALA A 766 -13.28 -12.70 -7.56
CA ALA A 766 -13.91 -11.40 -7.32
C ALA A 766 -14.73 -11.37 -6.04
N LEU A 767 -15.50 -12.42 -5.74
CA LEU A 767 -16.24 -12.54 -4.47
C LEU A 767 -15.32 -12.43 -3.24
N ARG A 768 -14.05 -12.80 -3.37
CA ARG A 768 -13.06 -12.70 -2.30
C ARG A 768 -12.27 -11.39 -2.33
N GLU A 769 -11.81 -10.98 -3.50
CA GLU A 769 -10.94 -9.81 -3.68
C GLU A 769 -11.73 -8.49 -3.66
N TYR A 770 -12.93 -8.48 -4.24
CA TYR A 770 -13.77 -7.29 -4.46
C TYR A 770 -14.90 -7.13 -3.45
N ALA A 771 -15.03 -8.06 -2.49
CA ALA A 771 -16.03 -7.96 -1.44
C ALA A 771 -15.98 -6.61 -0.71
N PRO A 772 -17.14 -6.04 -0.31
CA PRO A 772 -17.19 -4.77 0.41
C PRO A 772 -16.27 -4.77 1.65
N GLY A 773 -15.50 -3.70 1.82
CA GLY A 773 -14.49 -3.57 2.87
C GLY A 773 -13.11 -4.17 2.53
N SER A 774 -13.00 -4.98 1.47
CA SER A 774 -11.72 -5.51 0.99
C SER A 774 -10.82 -4.41 0.43
N HIS A 775 -9.51 -4.62 0.54
CA HIS A 775 -8.52 -3.68 0.03
C HIS A 775 -7.80 -4.28 -1.17
N ILE A 776 -7.86 -3.56 -2.29
CA ILE A 776 -7.32 -3.95 -3.59
C ILE A 776 -6.18 -3.00 -3.92
N VAL A 777 -5.02 -3.55 -4.27
CA VAL A 777 -3.87 -2.75 -4.69
C VAL A 777 -3.80 -2.75 -6.20
N LEU A 778 -3.71 -1.56 -6.79
CA LEU A 778 -3.58 -1.34 -8.23
C LEU A 778 -2.60 -0.19 -8.45
N ASP A 779 -1.52 -0.45 -9.20
CA ASP A 779 -0.57 0.58 -9.64
C ASP A 779 -0.08 1.49 -8.51
N GLY A 780 0.30 0.92 -7.36
CA GLY A 780 0.81 1.69 -6.22
C GLY A 780 -0.25 2.29 -5.29
N VAL A 781 -1.54 2.27 -5.68
CA VAL A 781 -2.65 2.83 -4.89
C VAL A 781 -3.46 1.70 -4.24
N VAL A 782 -3.93 1.95 -3.01
CA VAL A 782 -4.79 1.03 -2.26
C VAL A 782 -6.23 1.53 -2.29
N TYR A 783 -7.08 0.79 -2.98
CA TYR A 783 -8.52 1.02 -3.03
C TYR A 783 -9.22 0.19 -1.97
N ARG A 784 -10.28 0.73 -1.37
CA ARG A 784 -11.18 -0.01 -0.49
C ARG A 784 -12.51 -0.19 -1.23
N SER A 785 -12.91 -1.44 -1.48
CA SER A 785 -14.21 -1.74 -2.06
C SER A 785 -15.32 -1.22 -1.14
N ALA A 786 -16.20 -0.36 -1.65
CA ALA A 786 -17.30 0.22 -0.89
C ALA A 786 -18.56 -0.66 -0.94
N GLY A 787 -18.78 -1.33 -2.07
CA GLY A 787 -20.01 -2.03 -2.37
C GLY A 787 -19.98 -2.64 -3.76
N LEU A 788 -21.08 -3.29 -4.12
CA LEU A 788 -21.33 -3.72 -5.49
C LEU A 788 -22.14 -2.63 -6.19
N THR A 789 -21.69 -2.20 -7.36
CA THR A 789 -22.54 -1.41 -8.26
C THR A 789 -23.55 -2.37 -8.86
N LEU A 790 -24.84 -2.15 -8.58
CA LEU A 790 -25.92 -3.02 -9.09
C LEU A 790 -26.16 -2.82 -10.61
N ASN A 791 -25.66 -1.73 -11.18
CA ASN A 791 -25.83 -1.33 -12.59
C ASN A 791 -24.87 -2.06 -13.52
N TRP A 792 -25.03 -3.38 -13.70
CA TRP A 792 -24.05 -4.19 -14.45
C TRP A 792 -23.97 -3.92 -15.96
N HIS A 793 -24.76 -2.99 -16.49
CA HIS A 793 -24.56 -2.43 -17.81
C HIS A 793 -24.83 -0.92 -17.74
N ILE A 794 -23.87 -0.10 -18.18
CA ILE A 794 -23.92 1.37 -18.39
C ILE A 794 -23.17 2.23 -17.33
N PRO A 795 -22.32 3.18 -17.75
CA PRO A 795 -21.37 3.88 -16.88
C PRO A 795 -21.98 5.03 -16.05
N ALA A 796 -21.30 5.38 -14.95
CA ALA A 796 -21.73 6.34 -13.93
C ALA A 796 -21.85 7.81 -14.40
N ASP A 797 -21.51 8.11 -15.65
CA ASP A 797 -21.60 9.43 -16.29
C ASP A 797 -22.90 9.66 -17.07
N GLN A 798 -23.76 8.65 -17.21
CA GLN A 798 -25.15 8.88 -17.62
C GLN A 798 -25.98 9.23 -16.39
N GLU A 799 -26.04 10.54 -16.07
CA GLU A 799 -26.86 11.08 -14.97
C GLU A 799 -28.38 10.82 -15.15
N ASP A 800 -28.81 10.36 -16.33
CA ASP A 800 -30.22 10.23 -16.70
C ASP A 800 -30.64 8.81 -17.12
N ILE A 801 -30.21 7.77 -16.40
CA ILE A 801 -30.91 6.48 -16.47
C ILE A 801 -31.29 6.02 -15.07
N ARG A 802 -32.53 6.31 -14.67
CA ARG A 802 -33.23 5.63 -13.57
C ARG A 802 -33.57 4.21 -14.01
N GLU A 803 -32.56 3.36 -14.12
CA GLU A 803 -32.74 1.93 -14.41
C GLU A 803 -33.18 1.24 -13.12
N VAL A 804 -34.31 0.54 -13.16
CA VAL A 804 -34.70 -0.32 -12.04
C VAL A 804 -33.78 -1.54 -11.97
N GLN A 805 -33.63 -2.10 -10.78
CA GLN A 805 -32.72 -3.19 -10.49
C GLN A 805 -33.53 -4.46 -10.22
N ASN A 806 -33.21 -5.57 -10.89
CA ASN A 806 -33.86 -6.88 -10.67
C ASN A 806 -32.99 -7.73 -9.73
N LEU A 807 -33.22 -7.62 -8.43
CA LEU A 807 -32.64 -8.54 -7.45
C LEU A 807 -33.51 -9.81 -7.40
N LYS A 808 -33.14 -10.82 -8.20
CA LYS A 808 -33.97 -12.03 -8.39
C LYS A 808 -34.27 -12.77 -7.09
N PHE A 809 -33.37 -12.75 -6.10
CA PHE A 809 -33.58 -13.43 -4.81
C PHE A 809 -32.97 -12.65 -3.66
N VAL A 810 -33.82 -12.00 -2.86
CA VAL A 810 -33.39 -11.44 -1.57
C VAL A 810 -33.75 -12.41 -0.46
N TRP A 811 -32.78 -12.78 0.35
CA TRP A 811 -33.04 -13.58 1.55
C TRP A 811 -32.50 -12.89 2.79
N ARG A 812 -33.23 -13.05 3.89
CA ARG A 812 -32.85 -12.57 5.21
C ARG A 812 -33.03 -13.70 6.20
N CYS A 813 -31.94 -14.14 6.81
CA CYS A 813 -32.00 -15.07 7.93
C CYS A 813 -32.78 -14.43 9.08
N ARG A 814 -33.91 -15.03 9.46
CA ARG A 814 -34.74 -14.56 10.59
C ARG A 814 -34.07 -14.73 11.96
N HIS A 815 -33.00 -15.53 12.04
CA HIS A 815 -32.29 -15.82 13.29
C HIS A 815 -31.06 -14.95 13.52
N CYS A 816 -30.19 -14.77 12.51
CA CYS A 816 -28.96 -13.97 12.67
C CYS A 816 -29.02 -12.61 11.97
N GLY A 817 -30.11 -12.31 11.25
CA GLY A 817 -30.27 -11.05 10.52
C GLY A 817 -29.40 -10.91 9.27
N ALA A 818 -28.62 -11.94 8.92
CA ALA A 818 -27.81 -11.95 7.71
C ALA A 818 -28.72 -11.84 6.48
N SER A 819 -28.44 -10.87 5.62
CA SER A 819 -29.15 -10.65 4.37
C SER A 819 -28.22 -10.86 3.19
N GLY A 820 -28.74 -11.47 2.13
CA GLY A 820 -28.10 -11.63 0.84
C GLY A 820 -29.07 -11.27 -0.29
N SER A 821 -28.52 -11.05 -1.47
CA SER A 821 -29.24 -10.68 -2.70
C SER A 821 -28.75 -11.49 -3.88
#